data_AF-A0A818VI14-F1
#
_entry.id   AF-A0A818VI14-F1
#
_cell.length_a   1.000
_cell.length_b   1.000
_cell.length_c   1.000
_cell.angle_alpha   90.00
_cell.angle_beta   90.00
_cell.angle_gamma   90.00
#
_symmetry.space_group_name_H-M   'P 1'
#
loop_
_entity.id
_entity.type
_entity.pdbx_description
1 polymer ?
#
loop_
_entity_poly.entity_id
_entity_poly.type
_entity_poly.pdbx_seq_one_letter_code
_entity_poly.pdbx_strand_id
1 'polypeptide(L)'
;MSPHMISLFCMHIFSSSDKCTPKSPIEVYSYSVQSVLRTWASLESNISESILIEFFTDLAAYIHLQPLSDLIDEFDMKKLCYLVLKRLNVSNNHKELQEYTNKIISLLNSNSIIVAEQELQVFTFIHLSFQRYFVVQALIRESSIENIVRRFFTFINERRFHESLLMALGWISLKWLFNNYNHFCDLLISYPTECVLPLGTLLLFDALKYIHNLPSKEVIFKAFNNLLDHPSKLISQKYLKSSQLPIELIVEWMQLNITNEKRLFKFCRCLLHSECRSYITSTENTLETVSPRLFQQLWSLRKISQTAELVIDQTLHEIMKFYETPDHIFENKLYSYLLSQNICSFNIHPLIFSVILALCGGLHFTCKENIAKVQFSPKTMHRESSMIEPIIEYLVNIKQSHSIKVQTLIEKYENVLQKSLPKDISSEIIDTFIALICLRDVSKPSMYEKFDGYDALPLVFLRFKQILLYLKNLYRYCHSIYTHQCSLVSEIESIINEFFCQPNQSDEQLVRFSFACIAAWKKLGLCCLSDFVNFDIIQKSNISQYLEVQFEYRHYITPQQRNNNILQMTEYTPFDLLVFVPQSLQQLFYRLIISPIDKRESLPLIVLLSECLMRLENIRYYKTNHYCALSLLYPLCKEHKLENYSSVLFWGDGYNSVSQMHRKRFFQQIKSRELLDRFSTDVSKNWELLINQERERIRVAMLDQNEGDLHLFGACLSLARLFQARCRSFKGQHLEGNISIFTTETEEIYSATQNIRGPTLQLIVLNIILRLNKPLIFTDEQINRLNRKIIVLLYNLLSNLPLLSSTYLFLQYYERLQFFPNFFQQFVKMIGKKFNENSIDKQNQESAYVALRMLNDINPSYYLSKFEKQTINLSDLLHFNSTIFFHYFSDKSSFDSSDITLLSSMYLIELSADIQILEMYMNKIQQKKISPLEELDQLWKDPLKYKEIMTIEVANWITKYLELSNREYIDGIIERVSSCCIVEETAYEIIHTWRVYRTDKDLKFFAYYAVLFCIEDNSIEILNEMFDTHNYLHLKNVIKNWLELESCEHQKFNIKKIIHYIVTQQFFRRNKKQLRQKKKSIKKSKEI
;
A
#
# COMPACT_ATOMS: atom_id res chain seq x y z
N MET A 1 -18.78 -57.06 -3.14
CA MET A 1 -18.70 -56.37 -1.83
C MET A 1 -18.44 -54.89 -2.10
N SER A 2 -19.16 -53.94 -1.49
CA SER A 2 -18.93 -52.51 -1.77
C SER A 2 -17.57 -52.05 -1.22
N PRO A 3 -16.89 -51.07 -1.84
CA PRO A 3 -15.65 -50.48 -1.30
C PRO A 3 -15.83 -49.95 0.12
N HIS A 4 -17.04 -49.45 0.43
CA HIS A 4 -17.48 -49.09 1.78
C HIS A 4 -17.37 -50.26 2.77
N MET A 5 -17.75 -51.48 2.37
CA MET A 5 -17.62 -52.68 3.20
C MET A 5 -16.17 -53.10 3.39
N ILE A 6 -15.28 -52.93 2.40
CA ILE A 6 -13.85 -53.23 2.55
C ILE A 6 -13.16 -52.19 3.45
N SER A 7 -13.48 -50.91 3.30
CA SER A 7 -13.03 -49.86 4.21
C SER A 7 -13.61 -50.04 5.62
N LEU A 8 -14.85 -50.50 5.76
CA LEU A 8 -15.47 -50.85 7.05
C LEU A 8 -14.81 -52.09 7.66
N PHE A 9 -14.49 -53.12 6.88
CA PHE A 9 -13.76 -54.30 7.36
C PHE A 9 -12.33 -53.97 7.77
N CYS A 10 -11.61 -53.15 6.99
CA CYS A 10 -10.27 -52.70 7.35
C CYS A 10 -10.32 -51.79 8.58
N MET A 11 -11.23 -50.82 8.63
CA MET A 11 -11.45 -49.97 9.82
C MET A 11 -11.83 -50.80 11.04
N HIS A 12 -12.66 -51.84 10.89
CA HIS A 12 -13.06 -52.71 11.99
C HIS A 12 -11.88 -53.54 12.49
N ILE A 13 -11.10 -54.16 11.59
CA ILE A 13 -9.86 -54.89 11.91
C ILE A 13 -8.86 -53.98 12.63
N PHE A 14 -8.63 -52.75 12.12
CA PHE A 14 -7.72 -51.78 12.75
C PHE A 14 -8.25 -51.27 14.10
N SER A 15 -9.55 -51.01 14.22
CA SER A 15 -10.20 -50.58 15.49
C SER A 15 -10.24 -51.68 16.55
N SER A 16 -10.24 -52.95 16.13
CA SER A 16 -10.28 -54.13 17.02
C SER A 16 -8.89 -54.58 17.50
N SER A 17 -7.82 -54.02 16.93
CA SER A 17 -6.45 -54.26 17.36
C SER A 17 -5.97 -53.10 18.23
N ASP A 18 -5.81 -53.31 19.54
CA ASP A 18 -5.34 -52.30 20.51
C ASP A 18 -3.94 -51.70 20.22
N LYS A 19 -3.30 -52.05 19.09
CA LYS A 19 -1.90 -51.70 18.77
C LYS A 19 -1.68 -51.03 17.41
N CYS A 20 -2.72 -50.78 16.60
CA CYS A 20 -2.52 -50.30 15.23
C CYS A 20 -3.45 -49.14 14.85
N THR A 21 -3.00 -47.90 15.09
CA THR A 21 -3.60 -46.69 14.53
C THR A 21 -2.82 -46.31 13.25
N PRO A 22 -3.36 -46.58 12.05
CA PRO A 22 -2.64 -46.26 10.81
C PRO A 22 -2.45 -44.75 10.70
N LYS A 23 -1.22 -44.30 10.44
CA LYS A 23 -0.87 -42.87 10.37
C LYS A 23 -1.09 -42.28 8.97
N SER A 24 -1.23 -43.11 7.95
CA SER A 24 -1.37 -42.66 6.55
C SER A 24 -2.28 -43.59 5.73
N PRO A 25 -2.98 -43.07 4.69
CA PRO A 25 -3.82 -43.90 3.82
C PRO A 25 -3.04 -45.02 3.11
N ILE A 26 -1.78 -44.77 2.75
CA ILE A 26 -0.93 -45.74 2.03
C ILE A 26 -0.64 -46.98 2.86
N GLU A 27 -0.54 -46.84 4.18
CA GLU A 27 -0.34 -47.95 5.12
C GLU A 27 -1.53 -48.90 5.11
N VAL A 28 -2.76 -48.37 5.16
CA VAL A 28 -4.01 -49.14 5.09
C VAL A 28 -4.05 -49.94 3.78
N TYR A 29 -3.84 -49.29 2.64
CA TYR A 29 -3.85 -49.98 1.35
C TYR A 29 -2.73 -51.02 1.23
N SER A 30 -1.54 -50.76 1.78
CA SER A 30 -0.45 -51.74 1.77
C SER A 30 -0.81 -53.02 2.51
N TYR A 31 -1.46 -52.92 3.68
CA TYR A 31 -1.90 -54.08 4.44
C TYR A 31 -3.07 -54.81 3.76
N SER A 32 -4.04 -54.08 3.22
CA SER A 32 -5.17 -54.67 2.49
C SER A 32 -4.69 -55.45 1.26
N VAL A 33 -3.81 -54.86 0.45
CA VAL A 33 -3.27 -55.50 -0.76
C VAL A 33 -2.46 -56.75 -0.39
N GLN A 34 -1.52 -56.65 0.55
CA GLN A 34 -0.72 -57.81 0.96
C GLN A 34 -1.57 -58.96 1.50
N SER A 35 -2.62 -58.66 2.27
CA SER A 35 -3.53 -59.69 2.80
C SER A 35 -4.26 -60.41 1.67
N VAL A 36 -4.80 -59.67 0.70
CA VAL A 36 -5.49 -60.24 -0.46
C VAL A 36 -4.55 -61.09 -1.31
N LEU A 37 -3.35 -60.59 -1.61
CA LEU A 37 -2.39 -61.31 -2.43
C LEU A 37 -1.88 -62.59 -1.76
N ARG A 38 -1.72 -62.60 -0.43
CA ARG A 38 -1.39 -63.83 0.33
C ARG A 38 -2.50 -64.85 0.28
N THR A 39 -3.76 -64.42 0.41
CA THR A 39 -4.92 -65.32 0.25
C THR A 39 -4.91 -65.94 -1.16
N TRP A 40 -4.66 -65.15 -2.19
CA TRP A 40 -4.62 -65.67 -3.56
C TRP A 40 -3.44 -66.61 -3.83
N ALA A 41 -2.26 -66.29 -3.32
CA ALA A 41 -1.10 -67.19 -3.39
C ALA A 41 -1.33 -68.51 -2.61
N SER A 42 -2.15 -68.49 -1.56
CA SER A 42 -2.52 -69.71 -0.83
C SER A 42 -3.56 -70.58 -1.56
N LEU A 43 -4.41 -69.98 -2.39
CA LEU A 43 -5.40 -70.70 -3.20
C LEU A 43 -4.76 -71.36 -4.44
N GLU A 44 -3.71 -70.75 -4.99
CA GLU A 44 -2.97 -71.24 -6.16
C GLU A 44 -1.47 -71.29 -5.87
N SER A 45 -0.98 -72.44 -5.39
CA SER A 45 0.42 -72.63 -4.94
C SER A 45 1.49 -72.39 -6.02
N ASN A 46 1.08 -72.36 -7.30
CA ASN A 46 1.95 -72.13 -8.45
C ASN A 46 2.17 -70.64 -8.77
N ILE A 47 1.44 -69.71 -8.13
CA ILE A 47 1.54 -68.26 -8.37
C ILE A 47 2.05 -67.57 -7.11
N SER A 48 3.24 -66.98 -7.18
CA SER A 48 3.82 -66.25 -6.04
C SER A 48 3.21 -64.86 -5.88
N GLU A 49 3.25 -64.33 -4.66
CA GLU A 49 2.87 -62.94 -4.35
C GLU A 49 3.67 -61.94 -5.20
N SER A 50 4.96 -62.20 -5.45
CA SER A 50 5.82 -61.33 -6.27
C SER A 50 5.36 -61.22 -7.72
N ILE A 51 4.90 -62.32 -8.34
CA ILE A 51 4.38 -62.33 -9.71
C ILE A 51 3.10 -61.48 -9.79
N LEU A 52 2.21 -61.60 -8.80
CA LEU A 52 0.98 -60.83 -8.75
C LEU A 52 1.23 -59.33 -8.56
N ILE A 53 2.15 -58.96 -7.66
CA ILE A 53 2.53 -57.54 -7.46
C ILE A 53 3.06 -56.93 -8.75
N GLU A 54 3.96 -57.64 -9.43
CA GLU A 54 4.57 -57.22 -10.69
C GLU A 54 3.54 -57.07 -11.81
N PHE A 55 2.63 -58.02 -11.92
CA PHE A 55 1.53 -57.97 -12.88
C PHE A 55 0.61 -56.78 -12.61
N PHE A 56 0.15 -56.60 -11.37
CA PHE A 56 -0.73 -55.50 -11.01
C PHE A 56 -0.09 -54.13 -11.14
N THR A 57 1.22 -54.03 -10.88
CA THR A 57 1.99 -52.80 -11.06
C THR A 57 2.00 -52.36 -12.53
N ASP A 58 2.27 -53.27 -13.45
CA ASP A 58 2.28 -52.98 -14.88
C ASP A 58 0.87 -52.75 -15.43
N LEU A 59 -0.11 -53.50 -14.96
CA LEU A 59 -1.53 -53.33 -15.30
C LEU A 59 -2.02 -51.94 -14.90
N ALA A 60 -1.72 -51.53 -13.66
CA ALA A 60 -2.12 -50.22 -13.15
C ALA A 60 -1.42 -49.10 -13.91
N ALA A 61 -0.11 -49.22 -14.18
CA ALA A 61 0.63 -48.24 -14.96
C ALA A 61 0.06 -48.10 -16.39
N TYR A 62 -0.23 -49.23 -17.05
CA TYR A 62 -0.81 -49.26 -18.40
C TYR A 62 -2.16 -48.53 -18.44
N ILE A 63 -3.09 -48.88 -17.55
CA ILE A 63 -4.42 -48.25 -17.50
C ILE A 63 -4.34 -46.78 -17.10
N HIS A 64 -3.43 -46.42 -16.16
CA HIS A 64 -3.29 -45.05 -15.68
C HIS A 64 -2.66 -44.10 -16.71
N LEU A 65 -1.93 -44.63 -17.69
CA LEU A 65 -1.41 -43.87 -18.83
C LEU A 65 -2.44 -43.67 -19.95
N GLN A 66 -3.53 -44.46 -19.98
CA GLN A 66 -4.59 -44.35 -21.00
C GLN A 66 -5.74 -43.44 -20.53
N PRO A 67 -5.87 -42.20 -21.05
CA PRO A 67 -6.69 -41.16 -20.42
C PRO A 67 -8.22 -41.32 -20.54
N LEU A 68 -8.72 -42.24 -21.37
CA LEU A 68 -10.14 -42.23 -21.78
C LEU A 68 -11.00 -43.39 -21.27
N SER A 69 -10.43 -44.50 -20.78
CA SER A 69 -11.22 -45.71 -20.54
C SER A 69 -11.19 -46.24 -19.11
N ASP A 70 -10.13 -46.04 -18.32
CA ASP A 70 -9.92 -46.76 -17.03
C ASP A 70 -10.11 -48.30 -17.14
N LEU A 71 -10.07 -48.83 -18.36
CA LEU A 71 -10.51 -50.17 -18.73
C LEU A 71 -9.46 -50.83 -19.63
N ILE A 72 -9.36 -52.15 -19.55
CA ILE A 72 -8.53 -52.98 -20.41
C ILE A 72 -9.32 -54.22 -20.85
N ASP A 73 -9.27 -54.57 -22.13
CA ASP A 73 -9.87 -55.82 -22.60
C ASP A 73 -9.03 -57.04 -22.22
N GLU A 74 -9.66 -58.22 -22.19
CA GLU A 74 -9.01 -59.48 -21.81
C GLU A 74 -7.83 -59.83 -22.72
N PHE A 75 -7.87 -59.44 -24.00
CA PHE A 75 -6.81 -59.72 -24.95
C PHE A 75 -5.53 -58.96 -24.59
N ASP A 76 -5.64 -57.65 -24.38
CA ASP A 76 -4.55 -56.79 -23.94
C ASP A 76 -4.07 -57.16 -22.53
N MET A 77 -4.98 -57.55 -21.64
CA MET A 77 -4.65 -58.00 -20.29
C MET A 77 -3.86 -59.31 -20.30
N LYS A 78 -4.26 -60.30 -21.11
CA LYS A 78 -3.52 -61.54 -21.33
C LYS A 78 -2.14 -61.27 -21.92
N LYS A 79 -2.05 -60.36 -22.88
CA LYS A 79 -0.78 -59.95 -23.49
C LYS A 79 0.15 -59.29 -22.48
N LEU A 80 -0.37 -58.39 -21.64
CA LEU A 80 0.39 -57.75 -20.56
C LEU A 80 0.87 -58.78 -19.53
N CYS A 81 -0.01 -59.68 -19.10
CA CYS A 81 0.32 -60.77 -18.18
C CYS A 81 1.44 -61.66 -18.74
N TYR A 82 1.32 -62.08 -20.00
CA TYR A 82 2.32 -62.86 -20.71
C TYR A 82 3.68 -62.16 -20.75
N LEU A 83 3.71 -60.85 -21.03
CA LEU A 83 4.95 -60.06 -21.06
C LEU A 83 5.60 -59.95 -19.68
N VAL A 84 4.81 -59.79 -18.61
CA VAL A 84 5.30 -59.77 -17.23
C VAL A 84 5.91 -61.11 -16.85
N LEU A 85 5.23 -62.22 -17.12
CA LEU A 85 5.72 -63.57 -16.82
C LEU A 85 7.00 -63.90 -17.59
N LYS A 86 7.08 -63.46 -18.85
CA LYS A 86 8.29 -63.60 -19.67
C LYS A 86 9.45 -62.76 -19.10
N ARG A 87 9.19 -61.52 -18.65
CA ARG A 87 10.20 -60.66 -18.02
C ARG A 87 10.72 -61.25 -16.71
N LEU A 88 9.86 -61.91 -15.94
CA LEU A 88 10.22 -62.55 -14.68
C LEU A 88 10.89 -63.93 -14.85
N ASN A 89 11.10 -64.40 -16.09
CA ASN A 89 11.69 -65.70 -16.41
C ASN A 89 10.98 -66.90 -15.71
N VAL A 90 9.65 -66.85 -15.59
CA VAL A 90 8.87 -67.90 -14.91
C VAL A 90 8.95 -69.24 -15.65
N SER A 91 8.94 -69.22 -16.99
CA SER A 91 9.24 -70.37 -17.85
C SER A 91 9.73 -69.89 -19.21
N ASN A 92 10.59 -70.69 -19.85
CA ASN A 92 11.03 -70.47 -21.25
C ASN A 92 10.07 -71.11 -22.26
N ASN A 93 9.08 -71.89 -21.81
CA ASN A 93 8.11 -72.59 -22.65
C ASN A 93 6.87 -71.71 -22.89
N HIS A 94 6.59 -71.43 -24.16
CA HIS A 94 5.43 -70.63 -24.58
C HIS A 94 4.09 -71.20 -24.10
N LYS A 95 3.93 -72.53 -24.09
CA LYS A 95 2.67 -73.17 -23.67
C LYS A 95 2.44 -73.02 -22.16
N GLU A 96 3.49 -73.21 -21.36
CA GLU A 96 3.43 -73.02 -19.90
C GLU A 96 3.13 -71.56 -19.54
N LEU A 97 3.76 -70.59 -20.21
CA LEU A 97 3.45 -69.17 -19.99
C LEU A 97 1.99 -68.82 -20.33
N GLN A 98 1.41 -69.43 -21.37
CA GLN A 98 -0.01 -69.27 -21.70
C GLN A 98 -0.93 -69.92 -20.64
N GLU A 99 -0.55 -71.08 -20.12
CA GLU A 99 -1.27 -71.72 -19.01
C GLU A 99 -1.24 -70.86 -17.74
N TYR A 100 -0.08 -70.31 -17.38
CA TYR A 100 0.04 -69.35 -16.26
C TYR A 100 -0.79 -68.09 -16.47
N THR A 101 -0.77 -67.55 -17.69
CA THR A 101 -1.57 -66.39 -18.06
C THR A 101 -3.06 -66.67 -17.86
N ASN A 102 -3.55 -67.80 -18.38
CA ASN A 102 -4.95 -68.19 -18.25
C ASN A 102 -5.36 -68.44 -16.79
N LYS A 103 -4.47 -69.03 -15.98
CA LYS A 103 -4.70 -69.22 -14.54
C LYS A 103 -4.82 -67.90 -13.78
N ILE A 104 -3.96 -66.92 -14.08
CA ILE A 104 -4.03 -65.59 -13.47
C ILE A 104 -5.35 -64.90 -13.86
N ILE A 105 -5.74 -64.94 -15.14
CA ILE A 105 -7.02 -64.33 -15.58
C ILE A 105 -8.22 -65.04 -14.95
N SER A 106 -8.23 -66.37 -14.87
CA SER A 106 -9.32 -67.11 -14.20
C SER A 106 -9.41 -66.79 -12.71
N LEU A 107 -8.27 -66.58 -12.05
CA LEU A 107 -8.22 -66.18 -10.65
C LEU A 107 -8.89 -64.80 -10.44
N LEU A 108 -8.65 -63.85 -11.35
CA LEU A 108 -9.26 -62.52 -11.30
C LEU A 108 -10.77 -62.54 -11.55
N ASN A 109 -11.24 -63.43 -12.44
CA ASN A 109 -12.68 -63.64 -12.66
C ASN A 109 -13.36 -64.28 -11.45
N SER A 110 -12.67 -65.19 -10.75
CA SER A 110 -13.24 -65.92 -9.61
C SER A 110 -13.31 -65.09 -8.32
N ASN A 111 -12.44 -64.08 -8.16
CA ASN A 111 -12.30 -63.30 -6.93
C ASN A 111 -12.15 -61.80 -7.20
N SER A 112 -13.29 -61.09 -7.28
CA SER A 112 -13.32 -59.64 -7.55
C SER A 112 -13.04 -58.79 -6.29
N ILE A 113 -11.78 -58.70 -5.86
CA ILE A 113 -11.37 -57.89 -4.69
C ILE A 113 -10.55 -56.65 -5.10
N ILE A 114 -9.60 -56.79 -6.03
CA ILE A 114 -8.75 -55.69 -6.52
C ILE A 114 -9.18 -55.22 -7.91
N VAL A 115 -9.43 -56.17 -8.81
CA VAL A 115 -9.91 -55.95 -10.19
C VAL A 115 -11.23 -56.70 -10.36
N ALA A 116 -12.12 -56.12 -11.15
CA ALA A 116 -13.38 -56.74 -11.53
C ALA A 116 -13.58 -56.65 -13.04
N GLU A 117 -14.20 -57.69 -13.60
CA GLU A 117 -14.82 -57.64 -14.92
C GLU A 117 -16.10 -56.81 -14.81
N GLN A 118 -16.30 -55.83 -15.71
CA GLN A 118 -17.52 -55.03 -15.74
C GLN A 118 -18.55 -55.58 -16.71
N GLU A 119 -18.16 -55.87 -17.96
CA GLU A 119 -18.95 -56.51 -19.04
C GLU A 119 -18.06 -56.66 -20.29
N LEU A 120 -18.43 -57.54 -21.24
CA LEU A 120 -17.73 -57.73 -22.53
C LEU A 120 -16.23 -58.09 -22.43
N GLN A 121 -15.81 -58.87 -21.42
CA GLN A 121 -14.40 -59.22 -21.21
C GLN A 121 -13.49 -57.99 -20.98
N VAL A 122 -14.05 -56.94 -20.37
CA VAL A 122 -13.30 -55.73 -20.02
C VAL A 122 -13.13 -55.61 -18.50
N PHE A 123 -11.92 -55.31 -18.08
CA PHE A 123 -11.47 -55.28 -16.70
C PHE A 123 -11.15 -53.86 -16.23
N THR A 124 -11.45 -53.57 -14.96
CA THR A 124 -10.98 -52.36 -14.28
C THR A 124 -10.67 -52.63 -12.81
N PHE A 125 -9.93 -51.72 -12.19
CA PHE A 125 -9.76 -51.74 -10.74
C PHE A 125 -11.09 -51.39 -10.07
N ILE A 126 -11.46 -52.15 -9.04
CA ILE A 126 -12.71 -51.93 -8.29
C ILE A 126 -12.77 -50.53 -7.66
N HIS A 127 -11.60 -49.97 -7.33
CA HIS A 127 -11.50 -48.60 -6.84
C HIS A 127 -10.19 -47.96 -7.31
N LEU A 128 -10.27 -46.67 -7.67
CA LEU A 128 -9.13 -45.89 -8.15
C LEU A 128 -7.95 -45.85 -7.14
N SER A 129 -8.21 -45.96 -5.84
CA SER A 129 -7.14 -46.04 -4.83
C SER A 129 -6.25 -47.27 -4.96
N PHE A 130 -6.80 -48.43 -5.32
CA PHE A 130 -5.99 -49.64 -5.56
C PHE A 130 -5.13 -49.49 -6.81
N GLN A 131 -5.70 -48.93 -7.88
CA GLN A 131 -4.92 -48.57 -9.07
C GLN A 131 -3.79 -47.61 -8.71
N ARG A 132 -4.08 -46.53 -7.96
CA ARG A 132 -3.09 -45.54 -7.51
C ARG A 132 -1.99 -46.18 -6.66
N TYR A 133 -2.33 -47.12 -5.78
CA TYR A 133 -1.35 -47.89 -4.98
C TYR A 133 -0.35 -48.65 -5.86
N PHE A 134 -0.83 -49.32 -6.92
CA PHE A 134 0.06 -50.04 -7.83
C PHE A 134 0.82 -49.10 -8.79
N VAL A 135 0.24 -47.95 -9.17
CA VAL A 135 0.95 -46.88 -9.88
C VAL A 135 2.11 -46.34 -9.03
N VAL A 136 1.95 -46.21 -7.71
CA VAL A 136 3.04 -45.83 -6.78
C VAL A 136 4.23 -46.80 -6.90
N GLN A 137 3.96 -48.11 -6.93
CA GLN A 137 5.03 -49.11 -7.12
C GLN A 137 5.73 -48.92 -8.46
N ALA A 138 4.99 -48.65 -9.54
CA ALA A 138 5.55 -48.39 -10.87
C ALA A 138 6.44 -47.12 -10.89
N LEU A 139 6.06 -46.08 -10.16
CA LEU A 139 6.83 -44.84 -10.06
C LEU A 139 8.18 -45.04 -9.34
N ILE A 140 8.24 -45.95 -8.37
CA ILE A 140 9.41 -46.17 -7.50
C ILE A 140 10.31 -47.31 -7.98
N ARG A 141 9.89 -48.06 -9.01
CA ARG A 141 10.53 -49.28 -9.51
C ARG A 141 11.96 -49.14 -10.07
N GLU A 142 12.44 -47.93 -10.29
CA GLU A 142 13.77 -47.68 -10.88
C GLU A 142 14.92 -48.02 -9.93
N SER A 143 16.07 -48.38 -10.49
CA SER A 143 17.24 -48.83 -9.71
C SER A 143 18.00 -47.70 -9.01
N SER A 144 17.84 -46.44 -9.44
CA SER A 144 18.53 -45.29 -8.83
C SER A 144 17.54 -44.21 -8.38
N ILE A 145 17.87 -43.59 -7.24
CA ILE A 145 17.08 -42.48 -6.66
C ILE A 145 16.94 -41.32 -7.65
N GLU A 146 18.00 -41.01 -8.40
CA GLU A 146 17.98 -39.96 -9.42
C GLU A 146 16.98 -40.24 -10.55
N ASN A 147 16.87 -41.50 -10.99
CA ASN A 147 15.91 -41.88 -12.03
C ASN A 147 14.47 -41.81 -11.51
N ILE A 148 14.25 -42.15 -10.23
CA ILE A 148 12.95 -41.98 -9.59
C ILE A 148 12.56 -40.50 -9.55
N VAL A 149 13.47 -39.61 -9.14
CA VAL A 149 13.22 -38.15 -9.15
C VAL A 149 12.91 -37.65 -10.57
N ARG A 150 13.68 -38.06 -11.58
CA ARG A 150 13.41 -37.74 -13.00
C ARG A 150 12.02 -38.18 -13.44
N ARG A 151 11.60 -39.38 -13.03
CA ARG A 151 10.27 -39.91 -13.31
C ARG A 151 9.17 -39.08 -12.63
N PHE A 152 9.37 -38.64 -11.39
CA PHE A 152 8.43 -37.75 -10.70
C PHE A 152 8.23 -36.45 -11.48
N PHE A 153 9.32 -35.80 -11.94
CA PHE A 153 9.23 -34.58 -12.75
C PHE A 153 8.60 -34.81 -14.14
N THR A 154 8.69 -36.02 -14.68
CA THR A 154 8.02 -36.36 -15.95
C THR A 154 6.49 -36.34 -15.81
N PHE A 155 5.97 -36.77 -14.66
CA PHE A 155 4.52 -36.90 -14.42
C PHE A 155 3.93 -35.78 -13.55
N ILE A 156 4.74 -34.85 -13.04
CA ILE A 156 4.28 -33.81 -12.10
C ILE A 156 3.22 -32.87 -12.66
N ASN A 157 3.23 -32.65 -13.98
CA ASN A 157 2.26 -31.81 -14.68
C ASN A 157 0.99 -32.58 -15.10
N GLU A 158 0.98 -33.91 -14.96
CA GLU A 158 -0.15 -34.76 -15.34
C GLU A 158 -1.16 -34.84 -14.20
N ARG A 159 -2.34 -34.24 -14.38
CA ARG A 159 -3.38 -34.13 -13.33
C ARG A 159 -3.78 -35.49 -12.73
N ARG A 160 -3.76 -36.56 -13.53
CA ARG A 160 -4.13 -37.92 -13.11
C ARG A 160 -3.12 -38.52 -12.13
N PHE A 161 -1.84 -38.17 -12.27
CA PHE A 161 -0.74 -38.66 -11.45
C PHE A 161 -0.54 -37.89 -10.15
N HIS A 162 -1.17 -36.71 -9.97
CA HIS A 162 -0.95 -35.87 -8.79
C HIS A 162 -1.13 -36.64 -7.47
N GLU A 163 -2.28 -37.30 -7.28
CA GLU A 163 -2.55 -38.12 -6.09
C GLU A 163 -1.59 -39.31 -5.96
N SER A 164 -1.21 -39.94 -7.07
CA SER A 164 -0.23 -41.04 -7.06
C SER A 164 1.16 -40.57 -6.65
N LEU A 165 1.58 -39.36 -7.04
CA LEU A 165 2.86 -38.77 -6.62
C LEU A 165 2.86 -38.44 -5.13
N LEU A 166 1.75 -37.90 -4.59
CA LEU A 166 1.59 -37.66 -3.16
C LEU A 166 1.63 -38.97 -2.36
N MET A 167 0.91 -39.99 -2.82
CA MET A 167 0.94 -41.32 -2.21
C MET A 167 2.33 -41.98 -2.32
N ALA A 168 3.07 -41.74 -3.40
CA ALA A 168 4.42 -42.26 -3.58
C ALA A 168 5.40 -41.66 -2.57
N LEU A 169 5.32 -40.35 -2.32
CA LEU A 169 6.06 -39.70 -1.23
C LEU A 169 5.72 -40.30 0.14
N GLY A 170 4.45 -40.53 0.41
CA GLY A 170 4.00 -41.23 1.61
C GLY A 170 4.62 -42.62 1.74
N TRP A 171 4.59 -43.42 0.67
CA TRP A 171 5.18 -44.76 0.63
C TRP A 171 6.69 -44.75 0.87
N ILE A 172 7.42 -43.85 0.19
CA ILE A 172 8.87 -43.67 0.33
C ILE A 172 9.20 -43.35 1.80
N SER A 173 8.49 -42.39 2.40
CA SER A 173 8.72 -41.98 3.79
C SER A 173 8.47 -43.09 4.82
N LEU A 174 7.62 -44.07 4.48
CA LEU A 174 7.28 -45.22 5.30
C LEU A 174 8.28 -46.38 5.15
N LYS A 175 8.73 -46.66 3.92
CA LYS A 175 9.45 -47.91 3.59
C LYS A 175 10.96 -47.75 3.41
N TRP A 176 11.44 -46.56 3.05
CA TRP A 176 12.87 -46.35 2.83
C TRP A 176 13.63 -46.05 4.12
N LEU A 177 14.91 -46.42 4.14
CA LEU A 177 15.84 -45.98 5.17
C LEU A 177 15.97 -44.45 5.15
N PHE A 178 16.09 -43.84 6.33
CA PHE A 178 16.12 -42.38 6.50
C PHE A 178 17.15 -41.68 5.59
N ASN A 179 18.35 -42.26 5.43
CA ASN A 179 19.39 -41.68 4.57
C ASN A 179 18.98 -41.64 3.09
N ASN A 180 18.37 -42.73 2.58
CA ASN A 180 17.92 -42.81 1.19
C ASN A 180 16.71 -41.88 0.96
N TYR A 181 15.79 -41.82 1.92
CA TYR A 181 14.66 -40.90 1.89
C TYR A 181 15.11 -39.43 1.90
N ASN A 182 16.05 -39.06 2.79
CA ASN A 182 16.58 -37.70 2.82
C ASN A 182 17.31 -37.35 1.53
N HIS A 183 18.14 -38.25 1.00
CA HIS A 183 18.83 -38.04 -0.25
C HIS A 183 17.85 -37.84 -1.41
N PHE A 184 16.76 -38.61 -1.44
CA PHE A 184 15.68 -38.42 -2.40
C PHE A 184 15.00 -37.06 -2.25
N CYS A 185 14.63 -36.66 -1.04
CA CYS A 185 13.98 -35.36 -0.82
C CYS A 185 14.91 -34.19 -1.15
N ASP A 186 16.20 -34.27 -0.85
CA ASP A 186 17.17 -33.25 -1.22
C ASP A 186 17.33 -33.13 -2.74
N LEU A 187 17.41 -34.26 -3.45
CA LEU A 187 17.42 -34.29 -4.90
C LEU A 187 16.12 -33.74 -5.50
N LEU A 188 14.97 -34.10 -4.93
CA LEU A 188 13.66 -33.65 -5.39
C LEU A 188 13.53 -32.12 -5.35
N ILE A 189 13.96 -31.48 -4.26
CA ILE A 189 13.88 -30.01 -4.12
C ILE A 189 14.99 -29.26 -4.86
N SER A 190 16.08 -29.93 -5.21
CA SER A 190 17.25 -29.34 -5.87
C SER A 190 17.29 -29.60 -7.38
N TYR A 191 16.37 -30.40 -7.89
CA TYR A 191 16.41 -30.84 -9.28
C TYR A 191 16.25 -29.64 -10.23
N PRO A 192 17.20 -29.42 -11.16
CA PRO A 192 17.12 -28.32 -12.10
C PRO A 192 16.01 -28.60 -13.11
N THR A 193 14.98 -27.74 -13.14
CA THR A 193 13.95 -27.78 -14.17
C THR A 193 14.00 -26.52 -15.02
N GLU A 194 13.62 -26.62 -16.30
CA GLU A 194 13.42 -25.44 -17.16
C GLU A 194 12.23 -24.58 -16.72
N CYS A 195 11.42 -25.09 -15.78
CA CYS A 195 10.28 -24.39 -15.21
C CYS A 195 10.73 -23.40 -14.14
N VAL A 196 10.15 -22.19 -14.16
CA VAL A 196 10.39 -21.17 -13.13
C VAL A 196 9.83 -21.61 -11.76
N LEU A 197 8.88 -22.55 -11.73
CA LEU A 197 8.23 -23.03 -10.50
C LEU A 197 9.09 -24.07 -9.77
N PRO A 198 9.21 -24.01 -8.43
CA PRO A 198 9.96 -24.99 -7.65
C PRO A 198 9.12 -26.27 -7.43
N LEU A 199 8.77 -26.97 -8.51
CA LEU A 199 7.76 -28.05 -8.52
C LEU A 199 8.05 -29.16 -7.49
N GLY A 200 9.31 -29.56 -7.29
CA GLY A 200 9.68 -30.55 -6.27
C GLY A 200 9.42 -30.08 -4.84
N THR A 201 9.69 -28.80 -4.56
CA THR A 201 9.34 -28.16 -3.28
C THR A 201 7.82 -28.09 -3.10
N LEU A 202 7.06 -27.72 -4.13
CA LEU A 202 5.59 -27.67 -4.05
C LEU A 202 5.00 -29.05 -3.75
N LEU A 203 5.48 -30.08 -4.46
CA LEU A 203 5.04 -31.46 -4.27
C LEU A 203 5.35 -31.97 -2.85
N LEU A 204 6.51 -31.65 -2.29
CA LEU A 204 6.87 -32.02 -0.92
C LEU A 204 5.90 -31.40 0.10
N PHE A 205 5.54 -30.13 -0.05
CA PHE A 205 4.60 -29.46 0.85
C PHE A 205 3.17 -29.99 0.72
N ASP A 206 2.71 -30.25 -0.52
CA ASP A 206 1.39 -30.86 -0.76
C ASP A 206 1.32 -32.28 -0.17
N ALA A 207 2.46 -32.99 -0.12
CA ALA A 207 2.56 -34.35 0.41
C ALA A 207 2.68 -34.44 1.93
N LEU A 208 2.82 -33.32 2.68
CA LEU A 208 3.01 -33.36 4.13
C LEU A 208 1.89 -34.11 4.87
N LYS A 209 0.65 -34.06 4.36
CA LYS A 209 -0.51 -34.83 4.87
C LYS A 209 -0.35 -36.35 4.75
N TYR A 210 0.47 -36.81 3.82
CA TYR A 210 0.59 -38.21 3.41
C TYR A 210 1.91 -38.86 3.88
N ILE A 211 2.86 -38.06 4.35
CA ILE A 211 4.19 -38.49 4.78
C ILE A 211 4.14 -39.02 6.22
N HIS A 212 4.78 -40.17 6.46
CA HIS A 212 4.87 -40.78 7.77
C HIS A 212 6.00 -40.18 8.62
N ASN A 213 7.16 -39.90 8.01
CA ASN A 213 8.33 -39.33 8.67
C ASN A 213 8.81 -38.07 7.93
N LEU A 214 8.99 -36.97 8.65
CA LEU A 214 9.56 -35.76 8.06
C LEU A 214 11.02 -35.99 7.63
N PRO A 215 11.47 -35.38 6.51
CA PRO A 215 12.88 -35.41 6.13
C PRO A 215 13.73 -34.59 7.11
N SER A 216 15.05 -34.63 6.96
CA SER A 216 15.97 -33.88 7.83
C SER A 216 15.65 -32.37 7.81
N LYS A 217 15.96 -31.70 8.93
CA LYS A 217 15.73 -30.25 9.07
C LYS A 217 16.39 -29.45 7.95
N GLU A 218 17.58 -29.85 7.51
CA GLU A 218 18.30 -29.21 6.40
C GLU A 218 17.48 -29.21 5.11
N VAL A 219 16.88 -30.34 4.75
CA VAL A 219 16.05 -30.48 3.55
C VAL A 219 14.78 -29.63 3.69
N ILE A 220 14.13 -29.64 4.86
CA ILE A 220 12.95 -28.82 5.14
C ILE A 220 13.28 -27.33 5.04
N PHE A 221 14.38 -26.89 5.63
CA PHE A 221 14.80 -25.48 5.64
C PHE A 221 15.17 -25.00 4.24
N LYS A 222 15.83 -25.85 3.45
CA LYS A 222 16.11 -25.58 2.04
C LYS A 222 14.82 -25.45 1.22
N ALA A 223 13.84 -26.33 1.46
CA ALA A 223 12.52 -26.25 0.84
C ALA A 223 11.77 -24.95 1.23
N PHE A 224 11.80 -24.55 2.51
CA PHE A 224 11.26 -23.29 2.99
C PHE A 224 11.91 -22.07 2.31
N ASN A 225 13.24 -22.09 2.19
CA ASN A 225 13.99 -21.02 1.52
C ASN A 225 13.63 -20.93 0.04
N ASN A 226 13.46 -22.06 -0.66
CA ASN A 226 13.00 -22.08 -2.05
C ASN A 226 11.63 -21.38 -2.23
N LEU A 227 10.71 -21.54 -1.28
CA LEU A 227 9.40 -20.86 -1.30
C LEU A 227 9.50 -19.38 -0.94
N LEU A 228 10.21 -19.07 0.16
CA LEU A 228 10.34 -17.70 0.63
C LEU A 228 11.09 -16.86 -0.40
N ASP A 229 12.23 -17.33 -0.92
CA ASP A 229 13.10 -16.57 -1.82
C ASP A 229 12.59 -16.56 -3.27
N HIS A 230 11.53 -17.30 -3.58
CA HIS A 230 10.94 -17.34 -4.92
C HIS A 230 10.57 -15.93 -5.46
N PRO A 231 10.83 -15.62 -6.74
CA PRO A 231 10.53 -14.29 -7.31
C PRO A 231 9.02 -13.99 -7.42
N SER A 232 8.19 -15.01 -7.63
CA SER A 232 6.71 -14.87 -7.66
C SER A 232 6.13 -14.77 -6.25
N LYS A 233 5.53 -13.62 -5.94
CA LYS A 233 4.83 -13.34 -4.68
C LYS A 233 3.64 -14.27 -4.43
N LEU A 234 2.96 -14.72 -5.50
CA LEU A 234 1.78 -15.58 -5.38
C LEU A 234 2.14 -16.95 -4.79
N ILE A 235 3.32 -17.48 -5.13
CA ILE A 235 3.77 -18.79 -4.67
C ILE A 235 4.19 -18.71 -3.21
N SER A 236 5.02 -17.72 -2.88
CA SER A 236 5.47 -17.51 -1.50
C SER A 236 4.27 -17.31 -0.55
N GLN A 237 3.25 -16.55 -0.98
CA GLN A 237 2.04 -16.30 -0.18
C GLN A 237 1.13 -17.52 -0.06
N LYS A 238 0.98 -18.34 -1.11
CA LYS A 238 0.05 -19.49 -1.09
C LYS A 238 0.57 -20.67 -0.27
N TYR A 239 1.85 -21.01 -0.41
CA TYR A 239 2.41 -22.24 0.18
C TYR A 239 2.95 -22.04 1.61
N LEU A 240 3.37 -20.83 1.98
CA LEU A 240 3.71 -20.55 3.39
C LEU A 240 2.46 -20.51 4.27
N LYS A 241 1.26 -20.29 3.71
CA LYS A 241 -0.03 -20.38 4.43
C LYS A 241 -0.36 -21.81 4.87
N SER A 242 0.01 -22.81 4.06
CA SER A 242 -0.40 -24.20 4.23
C SER A 242 0.65 -25.07 4.94
N SER A 243 1.62 -24.46 5.63
CA SER A 243 2.69 -25.23 6.26
C SER A 243 2.14 -26.02 7.46
N GLN A 244 1.78 -27.27 7.22
CA GLN A 244 1.42 -28.25 8.25
C GLN A 244 2.62 -28.71 9.09
N LEU A 245 3.71 -27.94 9.07
CA LEU A 245 4.87 -28.27 9.83
C LEU A 245 4.63 -27.98 11.32
N PRO A 246 5.24 -28.77 12.20
CA PRO A 246 5.36 -28.44 13.61
C PRO A 246 5.88 -27.01 13.80
N ILE A 247 5.23 -26.25 14.68
CA ILE A 247 5.58 -24.85 14.97
C ILE A 247 7.04 -24.75 15.46
N GLU A 248 7.52 -25.77 16.18
CA GLU A 248 8.91 -25.85 16.65
C GLU A 248 9.91 -25.79 15.49
N LEU A 249 9.64 -26.46 14.37
CA LEU A 249 10.51 -26.44 13.19
C LEU A 249 10.47 -25.09 12.48
N ILE A 250 9.31 -24.44 12.44
CA ILE A 250 9.17 -23.10 11.86
C ILE A 250 9.93 -22.07 12.70
N VAL A 251 9.81 -22.14 14.03
CA VAL A 251 10.52 -21.27 14.98
C VAL A 251 12.03 -21.45 14.84
N GLU A 252 12.53 -22.68 14.80
CA GLU A 252 13.95 -22.98 14.60
C GLU A 252 14.44 -22.48 13.24
N TRP A 253 13.66 -22.66 12.18
CA TRP A 253 13.97 -22.11 10.85
C TRP A 253 14.07 -20.58 10.88
N MET A 254 13.13 -19.89 11.54
CA MET A 254 13.12 -18.43 11.68
C MET A 254 14.39 -17.94 12.37
N GLN A 255 14.81 -18.60 13.46
CA GLN A 255 16.03 -18.26 14.20
C GLN A 255 17.29 -18.35 13.35
N LEU A 256 17.37 -19.33 12.44
CA LEU A 256 18.56 -19.59 11.63
C LEU A 256 18.58 -18.84 10.29
N ASN A 257 17.42 -18.57 9.68
CA ASN A 257 17.35 -18.09 8.28
C ASN A 257 16.88 -16.65 8.13
N ILE A 258 16.18 -16.06 9.12
CA ILE A 258 15.78 -14.65 9.11
C ILE A 258 16.89 -13.82 9.75
N THR A 259 17.99 -13.65 9.00
CA THR A 259 19.18 -12.94 9.47
C THR A 259 19.26 -11.48 9.00
N ASN A 260 18.39 -11.07 8.07
CA ASN A 260 18.38 -9.71 7.52
C ASN A 260 16.96 -9.14 7.34
N GLU A 261 16.88 -7.81 7.21
CA GLU A 261 15.61 -7.08 7.04
C GLU A 261 14.83 -7.52 5.80
N LYS A 262 15.52 -7.77 4.68
CA LYS A 262 14.87 -8.12 3.41
C LYS A 262 14.05 -9.41 3.52
N ARG A 263 14.62 -10.45 4.14
CA ARG A 263 13.93 -11.73 4.37
C ARG A 263 12.82 -11.58 5.41
N LEU A 264 13.05 -10.83 6.49
CA LEU A 264 12.01 -10.53 7.48
C LEU A 264 10.80 -9.87 6.82
N PHE A 265 11.00 -8.81 6.02
CA PHE A 265 9.92 -8.10 5.33
C PHE A 265 9.18 -9.01 4.36
N LYS A 266 9.90 -9.88 3.64
CA LYS A 266 9.29 -10.85 2.73
C LYS A 266 8.42 -11.85 3.50
N PHE A 267 8.90 -12.34 4.64
CA PHE A 267 8.17 -13.26 5.51
C PHE A 267 6.92 -12.61 6.11
N CYS A 268 7.05 -11.43 6.73
CA CYS A 268 5.94 -10.63 7.25
C CYS A 268 4.84 -10.38 6.20
N ARG A 269 5.22 -10.05 4.96
CA ARG A 269 4.26 -9.87 3.85
C ARG A 269 3.54 -11.16 3.45
N CYS A 270 4.19 -12.32 3.62
CA CYS A 270 3.55 -13.60 3.34
C CYS A 270 2.48 -13.91 4.42
N LEU A 271 2.79 -13.65 5.69
CA LEU A 271 1.84 -13.79 6.81
C LEU A 271 0.60 -12.89 6.65
N LEU A 272 0.78 -11.61 6.28
CA LEU A 272 -0.35 -10.68 6.12
C LEU A 272 -1.34 -11.08 5.01
N HIS A 273 -0.82 -11.55 3.88
CA HIS A 273 -1.67 -11.91 2.74
C HIS A 273 -2.42 -13.22 2.96
N SER A 274 -1.92 -14.12 3.81
CA SER A 274 -2.62 -15.36 4.16
C SER A 274 -3.90 -15.12 4.95
N GLU A 275 -3.94 -14.09 5.78
CA GLU A 275 -4.99 -13.91 6.80
C GLU A 275 -6.10 -12.96 6.34
N CYS A 276 -5.75 -11.87 5.63
CA CYS A 276 -6.73 -10.87 5.18
C CYS A 276 -7.74 -11.38 4.12
N ARG A 277 -7.42 -12.45 3.37
CA ARG A 277 -8.29 -12.97 2.30
C ARG A 277 -9.31 -14.01 2.78
N SER A 278 -9.02 -14.77 3.83
CA SER A 278 -9.94 -15.80 4.37
C SER A 278 -11.25 -15.19 4.86
N TYR A 279 -11.21 -13.98 5.42
CA TYR A 279 -12.41 -13.30 5.91
C TYR A 279 -13.33 -12.77 4.80
N ILE A 280 -12.81 -12.54 3.59
CA ILE A 280 -13.61 -11.98 2.49
C ILE A 280 -14.45 -13.07 1.80
N THR A 281 -14.11 -14.37 1.97
CA THR A 281 -14.67 -15.43 1.11
C THR A 281 -15.24 -16.67 1.80
N SER A 282 -15.20 -16.85 3.12
CA SER A 282 -15.71 -18.09 3.73
C SER A 282 -16.66 -17.88 4.90
N THR A 283 -17.90 -18.34 4.71
CA THR A 283 -18.93 -18.62 5.71
C THR A 283 -18.69 -19.92 6.50
N GLU A 284 -17.47 -20.48 6.52
CA GLU A 284 -17.19 -21.78 7.15
C GLU A 284 -15.95 -21.76 8.07
N ASN A 285 -16.23 -21.59 9.36
CA ASN A 285 -15.66 -22.15 10.61
C ASN A 285 -14.32 -22.90 10.72
N THR A 286 -13.35 -22.81 9.81
CA THR A 286 -12.00 -23.33 10.10
C THR A 286 -10.92 -22.29 9.80
N LEU A 287 -10.88 -21.24 10.62
CA LEU A 287 -9.64 -20.49 10.83
C LEU A 287 -8.68 -21.41 11.59
N GLU A 288 -7.72 -22.01 10.88
CA GLU A 288 -6.55 -22.61 11.54
C GLU A 288 -5.88 -21.52 12.38
N THR A 289 -5.96 -21.67 13.70
CA THR A 289 -5.42 -20.72 14.66
C THR A 289 -3.89 -20.73 14.57
N VAL A 290 -3.29 -19.63 14.15
CA VAL A 290 -1.83 -19.47 14.16
C VAL A 290 -1.34 -19.48 15.62
N SER A 291 -0.31 -20.27 15.90
CA SER A 291 0.20 -20.43 17.27
C SER A 291 0.85 -19.13 17.78
N PRO A 292 0.54 -18.70 19.03
CA PRO A 292 1.18 -17.55 19.68
C PRO A 292 2.72 -17.62 19.71
N ARG A 293 3.29 -18.83 19.75
CA ARG A 293 4.75 -19.04 19.72
C ARG A 293 5.41 -18.47 18.47
N LEU A 294 4.73 -18.48 17.33
CA LEU A 294 5.25 -17.90 16.08
C LEU A 294 5.34 -16.37 16.20
N PHE A 295 4.35 -15.74 16.81
CA PHE A 295 4.34 -14.30 17.07
C PHE A 295 5.39 -13.89 18.09
N GLN A 296 5.59 -14.68 19.16
CA GLN A 296 6.69 -14.50 20.11
C GLN A 296 8.06 -14.56 19.41
N GLN A 297 8.25 -15.55 18.54
CA GLN A 297 9.50 -15.67 17.78
C GLN A 297 9.68 -14.49 16.83
N LEU A 298 8.62 -14.06 16.14
CA LEU A 298 8.64 -12.87 15.29
C LEU A 298 9.03 -11.61 16.09
N TRP A 299 8.45 -11.45 17.29
CA TRP A 299 8.77 -10.35 18.21
C TRP A 299 10.24 -10.35 18.65
N SER A 300 10.85 -11.53 18.82
CA SER A 300 12.27 -11.64 19.19
C SER A 300 13.21 -11.08 18.10
N LEU A 301 12.77 -11.08 16.83
CA LEU A 301 13.55 -10.62 15.68
C LEU A 301 13.57 -9.08 15.54
N ARG A 302 12.86 -8.33 16.40
CA ARG A 302 12.89 -6.86 16.41
C ARG A 302 14.28 -6.27 16.58
N LYS A 303 15.20 -7.03 17.21
CA LYS A 303 16.59 -6.63 17.45
C LYS A 303 17.42 -6.48 16.16
N ILE A 304 16.92 -6.97 15.01
CA ILE A 304 17.63 -6.85 13.72
C ILE A 304 17.84 -5.37 13.35
N SER A 305 16.82 -4.54 13.54
CA SER A 305 16.88 -3.09 13.32
C SER A 305 15.60 -2.39 13.76
N GLN A 306 15.61 -1.06 13.81
CA GLN A 306 14.41 -0.28 14.08
C GLN A 306 13.33 -0.47 13.00
N THR A 307 13.70 -0.54 11.72
CA THR A 307 12.74 -0.79 10.63
C THR A 307 12.11 -2.18 10.72
N ALA A 308 12.87 -3.18 11.18
CA ALA A 308 12.38 -4.52 11.50
C ALA A 308 11.31 -4.50 12.59
N GLU A 309 11.56 -3.82 13.71
CA GLU A 309 10.58 -3.63 14.79
C GLU A 309 9.28 -3.03 14.25
N LEU A 310 9.37 -1.98 13.41
CA LEU A 310 8.17 -1.35 12.83
C LEU A 310 7.35 -2.28 11.94
N VAL A 311 8.01 -3.06 11.09
CA VAL A 311 7.31 -4.00 10.18
C VAL A 311 6.70 -5.16 10.98
N ILE A 312 7.39 -5.62 12.02
CA ILE A 312 6.87 -6.64 12.95
C ILE A 312 5.61 -6.14 13.65
N ASP A 313 5.64 -4.92 14.21
CA ASP A 313 4.49 -4.33 14.90
C ASP A 313 3.28 -4.21 13.99
N GLN A 314 3.48 -3.69 12.77
CA GLN A 314 2.42 -3.59 11.76
C GLN A 314 1.87 -4.96 11.36
N THR A 315 2.77 -5.95 11.25
CA THR A 315 2.38 -7.31 10.89
C THR A 315 1.51 -7.92 11.98
N LEU A 316 2.00 -7.93 13.22
CA LEU A 316 1.26 -8.49 14.36
C LEU A 316 -0.07 -7.78 14.58
N HIS A 317 -0.13 -6.46 14.38
CA HIS A 317 -1.40 -5.73 14.47
C HIS A 317 -2.43 -6.22 13.46
N GLU A 318 -2.10 -6.20 12.17
CA GLU A 318 -3.06 -6.55 11.11
C GLU A 318 -3.54 -7.99 11.25
N ILE A 319 -2.69 -8.87 11.78
CA ILE A 319 -3.08 -10.22 12.20
C ILE A 319 -4.08 -10.12 13.37
N MET A 320 -3.67 -9.57 14.52
CA MET A 320 -4.49 -9.51 15.75
C MET A 320 -5.82 -8.75 15.62
N LYS A 321 -5.98 -7.91 14.60
CA LYS A 321 -7.23 -7.21 14.29
C LYS A 321 -8.40 -8.18 14.06
N PHE A 322 -8.13 -9.38 13.55
CA PHE A 322 -9.15 -10.34 13.10
C PHE A 322 -9.26 -11.60 13.95
N TYR A 323 -8.31 -11.86 14.85
CA TYR A 323 -8.28 -13.11 15.62
C TYR A 323 -8.76 -12.89 17.06
N GLU A 324 -9.74 -13.70 17.46
CA GLU A 324 -10.00 -13.98 18.87
C GLU A 324 -9.14 -15.21 19.27
N THR A 325 -7.87 -15.02 19.59
CA THR A 325 -7.06 -16.13 20.10
C THR A 325 -7.49 -16.50 21.53
N PRO A 326 -7.63 -17.79 21.86
CA PRO A 326 -7.84 -18.21 23.25
C PRO A 326 -6.63 -17.86 24.14
N ASP A 327 -5.43 -17.86 23.55
CA ASP A 327 -4.14 -17.66 24.21
C ASP A 327 -3.53 -16.27 23.94
N HIS A 328 -2.75 -15.77 24.90
CA HIS A 328 -2.04 -14.49 24.82
C HIS A 328 -0.68 -14.65 24.10
N ILE A 329 -0.25 -13.61 23.38
CA ILE A 329 1.06 -13.61 22.72
C ILE A 329 2.19 -13.42 23.74
N PHE A 330 2.01 -12.53 24.72
CA PHE A 330 3.06 -12.18 25.68
C PHE A 330 2.58 -12.44 27.11
N GLU A 331 3.45 -13.01 27.94
CA GLU A 331 3.25 -13.07 29.40
C GLU A 331 3.43 -11.67 30.00
N ASN A 332 2.54 -10.74 29.65
CA ASN A 332 2.64 -9.36 30.07
C ASN A 332 2.19 -9.24 31.54
N LYS A 333 2.99 -8.61 32.40
CA LYS A 333 2.61 -8.31 33.79
C LYS A 333 1.29 -7.51 33.87
N LEU A 334 1.00 -6.69 32.87
CA LEU A 334 -0.28 -5.99 32.75
C LEU A 334 -1.43 -6.95 32.47
N TYR A 335 -1.22 -7.92 31.58
CA TYR A 335 -2.22 -8.93 31.23
C TYR A 335 -2.61 -9.75 32.46
N SER A 336 -1.62 -10.26 33.20
CA SER A 336 -1.87 -11.03 34.43
C SER A 336 -2.54 -10.18 35.52
N TYR A 337 -2.17 -8.90 35.64
CA TYR A 337 -2.81 -7.98 36.57
C TYR A 337 -4.27 -7.68 36.20
N LEU A 338 -4.55 -7.31 34.94
CA LEU A 338 -5.91 -6.98 34.49
C LEU A 338 -6.86 -8.18 34.61
N LEU A 339 -6.39 -9.39 34.31
CA LEU A 339 -7.18 -10.61 34.49
C LEU A 339 -7.39 -11.00 35.94
N SER A 340 -6.32 -11.00 36.76
CA SER A 340 -6.43 -11.39 38.17
C SER A 340 -7.36 -10.48 38.98
N GLN A 341 -7.44 -9.20 38.61
CA GLN A 341 -8.29 -8.20 39.26
C GLN A 341 -9.63 -7.96 38.55
N ASN A 342 -9.94 -8.68 37.45
CA ASN A 342 -11.13 -8.47 36.61
C ASN A 342 -11.35 -6.99 36.21
N ILE A 343 -10.27 -6.24 35.94
CA ILE A 343 -10.35 -4.83 35.57
C ILE A 343 -10.78 -4.74 34.10
N CYS A 344 -12.00 -4.27 33.86
CA CYS A 344 -12.49 -3.97 32.51
C CYS A 344 -11.94 -2.62 32.01
N SER A 345 -11.89 -2.41 30.69
CA SER A 345 -11.43 -1.13 30.11
C SER A 345 -12.23 0.08 30.63
N PHE A 346 -13.51 -0.11 30.95
CA PHE A 346 -14.37 0.94 31.52
C PHE A 346 -13.96 1.40 32.95
N ASN A 347 -13.12 0.62 33.64
CA ASN A 347 -12.63 0.96 34.99
C ASN A 347 -11.31 1.74 34.94
N ILE A 348 -10.75 1.99 33.75
CA ILE A 348 -9.47 2.68 33.58
C ILE A 348 -9.74 4.09 33.08
N HIS A 349 -9.12 5.07 33.72
CA HIS A 349 -9.22 6.46 33.31
C HIS A 349 -8.80 6.66 31.84
N PRO A 350 -9.55 7.39 30.99
CA PRO A 350 -9.29 7.49 29.55
C PRO A 350 -7.87 7.94 29.18
N LEU A 351 -7.28 8.83 29.97
CA LEU A 351 -5.88 9.29 29.81
C LEU A 351 -4.88 8.13 29.97
N ILE A 352 -5.05 7.31 31.02
CA ILE A 352 -4.18 6.15 31.30
C ILE A 352 -4.43 5.05 30.29
N PHE A 353 -5.69 4.85 29.91
CA PHE A 353 -6.04 3.88 28.89
C PHE A 353 -5.42 4.23 27.54
N SER A 354 -5.33 5.52 27.19
CA SER A 354 -4.63 5.99 25.99
C SER A 354 -3.13 5.69 26.02
N VAL A 355 -2.48 5.73 27.20
CA VAL A 355 -1.09 5.27 27.36
C VAL A 355 -0.98 3.77 27.08
N ILE A 356 -1.88 2.96 27.66
CA ILE A 356 -1.89 1.49 27.44
C ILE A 356 -2.05 1.19 25.94
N LEU A 357 -2.99 1.86 25.27
CA LEU A 357 -3.22 1.69 23.83
C LEU A 357 -2.00 2.11 23.00
N ALA A 358 -1.35 3.22 23.34
CA ALA A 358 -0.17 3.72 22.63
C ALA A 358 1.05 2.79 22.77
N LEU A 359 1.26 2.21 23.96
CA LEU A 359 2.39 1.33 24.25
C LEU A 359 2.15 -0.12 23.79
N CYS A 360 0.99 -0.69 24.12
CA CYS A 360 0.73 -2.14 24.00
C CYS A 360 -0.24 -2.50 22.87
N GLY A 361 -1.00 -1.53 22.35
CA GLY A 361 -2.12 -1.79 21.44
C GLY A 361 -3.28 -2.50 22.14
N GLY A 362 -3.84 -3.54 21.52
CA GLY A 362 -4.89 -4.37 22.11
C GLY A 362 -6.32 -4.02 21.67
N LEU A 363 -6.48 -3.24 20.60
CA LEU A 363 -7.77 -3.05 19.95
C LEU A 363 -7.96 -4.12 18.87
N HIS A 364 -9.15 -4.72 18.87
CA HIS A 364 -9.55 -5.71 17.89
C HIS A 364 -11.00 -5.49 17.48
N PHE A 365 -11.38 -6.13 16.38
CA PHE A 365 -12.71 -6.04 15.81
C PHE A 365 -13.54 -7.24 16.24
N THR A 366 -14.72 -6.99 16.83
CA THR A 366 -15.70 -8.03 17.12
C THR A 366 -16.98 -7.77 16.33
N CYS A 367 -17.54 -8.83 15.74
CA CYS A 367 -18.81 -8.78 15.03
C CYS A 367 -19.76 -9.79 15.67
N LYS A 368 -20.79 -9.29 16.36
CA LYS A 368 -21.86 -10.11 16.91
C LYS A 368 -23.18 -9.57 16.36
N GLU A 369 -24.03 -10.46 15.84
CA GLU A 369 -25.40 -10.12 15.43
C GLU A 369 -25.50 -8.94 14.43
N ASN A 370 -24.58 -8.87 13.46
CA ASN A 370 -24.45 -7.77 12.47
C ASN A 370 -24.07 -6.39 13.05
N ILE A 371 -23.71 -6.30 14.33
CA ILE A 371 -23.16 -5.09 14.95
C ILE A 371 -21.64 -5.24 15.01
N ALA A 372 -20.97 -4.33 14.31
CA ALA A 372 -19.53 -4.20 14.27
C ALA A 372 -19.06 -3.27 15.39
N LYS A 373 -18.24 -3.78 16.33
CA LYS A 373 -17.71 -2.99 17.44
C LYS A 373 -16.20 -3.14 17.56
N VAL A 374 -15.54 -2.04 17.92
CA VAL A 374 -14.13 -2.04 18.33
C VAL A 374 -14.08 -2.29 19.82
N GLN A 375 -13.38 -3.33 20.23
CA GLN A 375 -13.23 -3.67 21.65
C GLN A 375 -11.75 -3.79 22.00
N PHE A 376 -11.46 -3.53 23.27
CA PHE A 376 -10.14 -3.81 23.83
C PHE A 376 -10.12 -5.20 24.44
N SER A 377 -9.07 -5.96 24.14
CA SER A 377 -8.79 -7.23 24.81
C SER A 377 -7.31 -7.31 25.15
N PRO A 378 -6.94 -7.55 26.42
CA PRO A 378 -5.57 -7.80 26.80
C PRO A 378 -4.89 -8.92 26.01
N LYS A 379 -5.66 -9.90 25.50
CA LYS A 379 -5.12 -11.00 24.66
C LYS A 379 -4.60 -10.54 23.31
N THR A 380 -5.11 -9.42 22.81
CA THR A 380 -4.77 -8.85 21.49
C THR A 380 -3.67 -7.79 21.57
N MET A 381 -3.06 -7.61 22.74
CA MET A 381 -1.86 -6.79 22.89
C MET A 381 -0.74 -7.41 22.05
N HIS A 382 -0.20 -6.62 21.11
CA HIS A 382 0.79 -7.07 20.14
C HIS A 382 2.17 -6.45 20.39
N ARG A 383 2.31 -5.63 21.44
CA ARG A 383 3.58 -5.06 21.90
C ARG A 383 3.76 -5.28 23.40
N GLU A 384 4.99 -5.52 23.79
CA GLU A 384 5.42 -5.60 25.18
C GLU A 384 6.29 -4.38 25.50
N SER A 385 5.97 -3.67 26.59
CA SER A 385 6.73 -2.50 27.05
C SER A 385 7.15 -2.69 28.50
N SER A 386 8.42 -2.40 28.80
CA SER A 386 8.94 -2.40 30.18
C SER A 386 8.38 -1.25 31.02
N MET A 387 7.85 -0.20 30.38
CA MET A 387 7.31 1.00 31.03
C MET A 387 5.89 0.84 31.57
N ILE A 388 5.40 -0.40 31.67
CA ILE A 388 4.06 -0.67 32.20
C ILE A 388 4.04 -0.75 33.74
N GLU A 389 5.18 -1.03 34.39
CA GLU A 389 5.24 -1.18 35.85
C GLU A 389 4.71 0.06 36.61
N PRO A 390 5.07 1.31 36.25
CA PRO A 390 4.50 2.49 36.88
C PRO A 390 2.98 2.63 36.67
N ILE A 391 2.43 2.10 35.56
CA ILE A 391 0.98 2.07 35.29
C ILE A 391 0.29 1.06 36.21
N ILE A 392 0.90 -0.11 36.44
CA ILE A 392 0.37 -1.11 37.37
C ILE A 392 0.31 -0.52 38.78
N GLU A 393 1.36 0.19 39.23
CA GLU A 393 1.36 0.90 40.52
C GLU A 393 0.26 1.95 40.61
N TYR A 394 0.00 2.69 39.52
CA TYR A 394 -1.11 3.63 39.42
C TYR A 394 -2.47 2.91 39.62
N LEU A 395 -2.67 1.74 39.00
CA LEU A 395 -3.91 0.97 39.11
C LEU A 395 -4.11 0.35 40.50
N VAL A 396 -3.03 -0.12 41.13
CA VAL A 396 -3.04 -0.72 42.48
C VAL A 396 -3.36 0.31 43.57
N ASN A 397 -2.88 1.55 43.41
CA ASN A 397 -3.01 2.57 44.43
C ASN A 397 -4.44 3.14 44.45
N ILE A 398 -5.34 2.55 45.24
CA ILE A 398 -6.75 3.01 45.32
C ILE A 398 -6.92 4.22 46.27
N LYS A 399 -5.96 4.48 47.17
CA LYS A 399 -6.12 5.44 48.29
C LYS A 399 -5.95 6.92 47.91
N GLN A 400 -5.15 7.21 46.88
CA GLN A 400 -4.88 8.60 46.46
C GLN A 400 -5.91 9.11 45.45
N SER A 401 -6.04 10.43 45.29
CA SER A 401 -6.88 11.02 44.24
C SER A 401 -6.25 10.80 42.86
N HIS A 402 -7.08 10.84 41.80
CA HIS A 402 -6.63 10.65 40.42
C HIS A 402 -5.49 11.61 40.04
N SER A 403 -5.66 12.90 40.32
CA SER A 403 -4.68 13.95 40.00
C SER A 403 -3.31 13.70 40.64
N ILE A 404 -3.26 13.27 41.91
CA ILE A 404 -2.01 12.96 42.61
C ILE A 404 -1.32 11.74 41.99
N LYS A 405 -2.08 10.70 41.62
CA LYS A 405 -1.52 9.51 40.98
C LYS A 405 -0.92 9.81 39.61
N VAL A 406 -1.62 10.59 38.79
CA VAL A 406 -1.11 11.01 37.47
C VAL A 406 0.16 11.85 37.63
N GLN A 407 0.18 12.79 38.57
CA GLN A 407 1.36 13.61 38.85
C GLN A 407 2.56 12.75 39.29
N THR A 408 2.34 11.79 40.18
CA THR A 408 3.38 10.84 40.62
C THR A 408 3.90 9.99 39.45
N LEU A 409 3.01 9.57 38.55
CA LEU A 409 3.35 8.80 37.35
C LEU A 409 4.21 9.63 36.37
N ILE A 410 3.83 10.90 36.15
CA ILE A 410 4.59 11.86 35.34
C ILE A 410 6.01 12.05 35.90
N GLU A 411 6.13 12.27 37.21
CA GLU A 411 7.43 12.45 37.87
C GLU A 411 8.33 11.22 37.73
N LYS A 412 7.77 10.00 37.81
CA LYS A 412 8.51 8.76 37.58
C LYS A 412 9.07 8.69 36.16
N TYR A 413 8.26 8.95 35.14
CA TYR A 413 8.74 8.95 33.76
C TYR A 413 9.75 10.06 33.47
N GLU A 414 9.55 11.27 34.02
CA GLU A 414 10.54 12.34 33.89
C GLU A 414 11.88 11.98 34.55
N ASN A 415 11.87 11.28 35.68
CA ASN A 415 13.08 10.83 36.35
C ASN A 415 13.83 9.75 35.55
N VAL A 416 13.11 8.87 34.83
CA VAL A 416 13.72 7.90 33.91
C VAL A 416 14.43 8.64 32.77
N LEU A 417 13.74 9.59 32.12
CA LEU A 417 14.33 10.37 31.02
C LEU A 417 15.53 11.20 31.49
N GLN A 418 15.46 11.86 32.65
CA GLN A 418 16.57 12.66 33.19
C GLN A 418 17.83 11.85 33.52
N LYS A 419 17.69 10.55 33.82
CA LYS A 419 18.82 9.64 34.08
C LYS A 419 19.39 9.02 32.81
N SER A 420 18.66 9.08 31.70
CA SER A 420 19.07 8.51 30.43
C SER A 420 20.05 9.42 29.67
N LEU A 421 20.86 8.83 28.78
CA LEU A 421 21.76 9.60 27.92
C LEU A 421 20.97 10.17 26.73
N PRO A 422 21.24 11.40 26.27
CA PRO A 422 20.55 11.98 25.12
C PRO A 422 20.66 11.16 23.82
N LYS A 423 21.71 10.33 23.69
CA LYS A 423 21.92 9.43 22.54
C LYS A 423 21.24 8.06 22.69
N ASP A 424 20.58 7.82 23.82
CA ASP A 424 19.90 6.55 24.08
C ASP A 424 18.62 6.46 23.25
N ILE A 425 18.62 5.51 22.31
CA ILE A 425 17.50 5.22 21.39
C ILE A 425 16.84 3.87 21.72
N SER A 426 17.01 3.36 22.94
CA SER A 426 16.39 2.13 23.38
C SER A 426 14.85 2.24 23.36
N SER A 427 14.18 1.11 23.14
CA SER A 427 12.71 1.04 23.13
C SER A 427 12.10 1.53 24.45
N GLU A 428 12.83 1.36 25.56
CA GLU A 428 12.45 1.81 26.89
C GLU A 428 12.33 3.34 26.97
N ILE A 429 13.32 4.08 26.45
CA ILE A 429 13.30 5.55 26.44
C ILE A 429 12.23 6.07 25.48
N ILE A 430 12.06 5.43 24.32
CA ILE A 430 11.01 5.78 23.36
C ILE A 430 9.61 5.59 23.98
N ASP A 431 9.35 4.44 24.59
CA ASP A 431 8.08 4.16 25.26
C ASP A 431 7.84 5.11 26.45
N THR A 432 8.88 5.46 27.21
CA THR A 432 8.80 6.47 28.28
C THR A 432 8.36 7.83 27.75
N PHE A 433 8.94 8.28 26.62
CA PHE A 433 8.54 9.53 25.97
C PHE A 433 7.09 9.48 25.48
N ILE A 434 6.66 8.38 24.85
CA ILE A 434 5.27 8.21 24.39
C ILE A 434 4.30 8.32 25.58
N ALA A 435 4.59 7.61 26.67
CA ALA A 435 3.78 7.66 27.89
C ALA A 435 3.70 9.08 28.46
N LEU A 436 4.84 9.78 28.55
CA LEU A 436 4.90 11.14 29.07
C LEU A 436 4.11 12.14 28.21
N ILE A 437 4.17 12.02 26.87
CA ILE A 437 3.40 12.87 25.95
C ILE A 437 1.90 12.61 26.11
N CYS A 438 1.46 11.36 26.22
CA CYS A 438 0.05 11.03 26.44
C CYS A 438 -0.51 11.59 27.76
N LEU A 439 0.34 11.72 28.79
CA LEU A 439 -0.04 12.20 30.13
C LEU A 439 0.07 13.72 30.30
N ARG A 440 0.62 14.45 29.32
CA ARG A 440 0.83 15.90 29.41
C ARG A 440 0.08 16.64 28.32
N ASP A 441 -0.21 17.90 28.64
CA ASP A 441 -0.75 18.83 27.67
C ASP A 441 0.30 19.22 26.62
N VAL A 442 0.02 18.87 25.37
CA VAL A 442 0.81 19.16 24.17
C VAL A 442 0.96 20.66 23.91
N SER A 443 0.11 21.49 24.49
CA SER A 443 0.19 22.95 24.39
C SER A 443 1.48 23.55 24.95
N LYS A 444 2.17 22.86 25.88
CA LYS A 444 3.32 23.40 26.63
C LYS A 444 4.65 23.13 25.90
N PRO A 445 5.26 24.13 25.25
CA PRO A 445 6.47 23.94 24.44
C PRO A 445 7.69 23.53 25.28
N SER A 446 7.69 23.90 26.56
CA SER A 446 8.78 23.62 27.52
C SER A 446 9.09 22.13 27.69
N MET A 447 8.11 21.25 27.42
CA MET A 447 8.32 19.80 27.44
C MET A 447 9.24 19.36 26.31
N TYR A 448 9.00 19.85 25.10
CA TYR A 448 9.78 19.50 23.91
C TYR A 448 11.15 20.17 23.93
N GLU A 449 11.23 21.43 24.38
CA GLU A 449 12.52 22.14 24.53
C GLU A 449 13.47 21.45 25.51
N LYS A 450 12.95 20.88 26.61
CA LYS A 450 13.75 20.16 27.60
C LYS A 450 14.45 18.93 27.02
N PHE A 451 13.89 18.33 25.96
CA PHE A 451 14.36 17.07 25.38
C PHE A 451 14.72 17.17 23.88
N ASP A 452 14.84 18.39 23.33
CA ASP A 452 15.11 18.66 21.90
C ASP A 452 16.43 18.03 21.42
N GLY A 453 17.39 17.83 22.33
CA GLY A 453 18.67 17.17 22.04
C GLY A 453 18.68 15.64 22.13
N TYR A 454 17.54 14.98 22.35
CA TYR A 454 17.47 13.52 22.48
C TYR A 454 17.24 12.84 21.12
N ASP A 455 18.11 11.90 20.75
CA ASP A 455 18.02 11.13 19.51
C ASP A 455 16.76 10.23 19.45
N ALA A 456 16.14 9.95 20.61
CA ALA A 456 14.89 9.21 20.70
C ALA A 456 13.65 10.01 20.26
N LEU A 457 13.66 11.35 20.36
CA LEU A 457 12.48 12.18 20.12
C LEU A 457 11.94 12.08 18.66
N PRO A 458 12.78 12.06 17.61
CA PRO A 458 12.30 11.80 16.25
C PRO A 458 11.64 10.42 16.08
N LEU A 459 12.14 9.40 16.79
CA LEU A 459 11.56 8.05 16.76
C LEU A 459 10.20 8.02 17.45
N VAL A 460 10.01 8.81 18.50
CA VAL A 460 8.71 8.99 19.18
C VAL A 460 7.68 9.59 18.23
N PHE A 461 8.04 10.62 17.44
CA PHE A 461 7.12 11.18 16.43
C PHE A 461 6.74 10.16 15.36
N LEU A 462 7.71 9.35 14.90
CA LEU A 462 7.44 8.24 13.98
C LEU A 462 6.46 7.22 14.59
N ARG A 463 6.56 6.92 15.89
CA ARG A 463 5.62 6.06 16.61
C ARG A 463 4.21 6.65 16.67
N PHE A 464 4.04 7.94 16.96
CA PHE A 464 2.72 8.59 16.91
C PHE A 464 2.10 8.59 15.51
N LYS A 465 2.91 8.76 14.45
CA LYS A 465 2.43 8.60 13.07
C LYS A 465 1.88 7.21 12.79
N GLN A 466 2.47 6.17 13.39
CA GLN A 466 1.98 4.79 13.27
C GLN A 466 0.69 4.57 14.04
N ILE A 467 0.59 5.10 15.27
CA ILE A 467 -0.64 5.06 16.07
C ILE A 467 -1.80 5.71 15.29
N LEU A 468 -1.55 6.86 14.64
CA LEU A 468 -2.51 7.53 13.77
C LEU A 468 -3.00 6.64 12.62
N LEU A 469 -2.08 5.93 11.94
CA LEU A 469 -2.42 5.01 10.85
C LEU A 469 -3.14 3.76 11.35
N TYR A 470 -2.71 3.21 12.48
CA TYR A 470 -3.30 2.07 13.18
C TYR A 470 -4.78 2.34 13.49
N LEU A 471 -5.10 3.44 14.17
CA LEU A 471 -6.48 3.79 14.52
C LEU A 471 -7.32 4.03 13.26
N LYS A 472 -6.77 4.74 12.25
CA LYS A 472 -7.45 4.96 10.97
C LYS A 472 -7.83 3.67 10.26
N ASN A 473 -6.91 2.73 10.14
CA ASN A 473 -7.14 1.48 9.41
C ASN A 473 -8.12 0.57 10.14
N LEU A 474 -8.07 0.54 11.47
CA LEU A 474 -8.96 -0.25 12.30
C LEU A 474 -10.41 0.22 12.18
N TYR A 475 -10.68 1.51 12.37
CA TYR A 475 -12.04 2.06 12.32
C TYR A 475 -12.59 2.20 10.90
N ARG A 476 -11.77 2.53 9.89
CA ARG A 476 -12.21 2.56 8.47
C ARG A 476 -12.70 1.20 7.99
N TYR A 477 -12.06 0.12 8.43
CA TYR A 477 -12.47 -1.23 8.09
C TYR A 477 -13.85 -1.58 8.68
N CYS A 478 -14.07 -1.26 9.96
CA CYS A 478 -15.37 -1.38 10.64
C CYS A 478 -16.50 -0.72 9.83
N HIS A 479 -16.25 0.48 9.31
CA HIS A 479 -17.23 1.21 8.48
C HIS A 479 -17.45 0.58 7.09
N SER A 480 -16.41 0.04 6.46
CA SER A 480 -16.47 -0.44 5.06
C SER A 480 -17.29 -1.71 4.84
N ILE A 481 -17.41 -2.58 5.86
CA ILE A 481 -18.09 -3.87 5.72
C ILE A 481 -19.59 -3.76 6.05
N TYR A 482 -19.97 -2.86 6.96
CA TYR A 482 -21.34 -2.77 7.47
C TYR A 482 -21.88 -1.35 7.33
N THR A 483 -22.35 -1.01 6.12
CA THR A 483 -22.81 0.34 5.76
C THR A 483 -24.13 0.77 6.41
N HIS A 484 -24.79 -0.08 7.22
CA HIS A 484 -26.17 0.18 7.65
C HIS A 484 -26.47 0.07 9.15
N GLN A 485 -25.61 -0.52 9.99
CA GLN A 485 -25.85 -0.62 11.45
C GLN A 485 -24.53 -0.55 12.22
N CYS A 486 -24.03 0.66 12.48
CA CYS A 486 -22.82 0.88 13.27
C CYS A 486 -23.21 1.51 14.62
N SER A 487 -22.98 0.80 15.75
CA SER A 487 -23.26 1.30 17.11
C SER A 487 -22.46 2.56 17.48
N LEU A 488 -21.40 2.86 16.71
CA LEU A 488 -20.51 3.99 16.93
C LEU A 488 -21.25 5.34 16.89
N VAL A 489 -22.29 5.49 16.08
CA VAL A 489 -23.06 6.75 15.99
C VAL A 489 -23.75 7.06 17.33
N SER A 490 -24.46 6.07 17.89
CA SER A 490 -25.11 6.19 19.21
C SER A 490 -24.10 6.30 20.37
N GLU A 491 -22.94 5.65 20.26
CA GLU A 491 -21.89 5.74 21.28
C GLU A 491 -21.28 7.15 21.34
N ILE A 492 -21.06 7.79 20.18
CA ILE A 492 -20.60 9.18 20.10
C ILE A 492 -21.64 10.13 20.66
N GLU A 493 -22.91 9.94 20.30
CA GLU A 493 -24.01 10.72 20.85
C GLU A 493 -24.10 10.57 22.38
N SER A 494 -23.87 9.36 22.92
CA SER A 494 -23.79 9.12 24.37
C SER A 494 -22.63 9.85 25.03
N ILE A 495 -21.43 9.83 24.43
CA ILE A 495 -20.24 10.57 24.94
C ILE A 495 -20.54 12.07 25.00
N ILE A 496 -21.14 12.60 23.94
CA ILE A 496 -21.50 14.02 23.87
C ILE A 496 -22.59 14.34 24.90
N ASN A 497 -23.65 13.53 25.01
CA ASN A 497 -24.70 13.65 26.03
C ASN A 497 -24.15 13.69 27.46
N GLU A 498 -23.22 12.80 27.79
CA GLU A 498 -22.61 12.74 29.12
C GLU A 498 -21.83 14.02 29.45
N PHE A 499 -21.25 14.69 28.44
CA PHE A 499 -20.64 16.00 28.61
C PHE A 499 -21.68 17.12 28.81
N PHE A 500 -22.78 17.08 28.05
CA PHE A 500 -23.87 18.06 28.15
C PHE A 500 -24.59 18.07 29.49
N CYS A 501 -24.76 16.91 30.11
CA CYS A 501 -25.49 16.77 31.38
C CYS A 501 -24.72 17.30 32.60
N GLN A 502 -23.53 17.89 32.43
CA GLN A 502 -22.66 18.28 33.55
C GLN A 502 -22.99 19.68 34.09
N PRO A 503 -23.13 19.85 35.42
CA PRO A 503 -23.25 21.15 36.04
C PRO A 503 -21.89 21.86 35.99
N ASN A 504 -21.84 23.10 35.47
CA ASN A 504 -20.68 24.02 35.39
C ASN A 504 -19.95 24.15 34.04
N GLN A 505 -20.44 23.60 32.92
CA GLN A 505 -19.82 23.84 31.61
C GLN A 505 -20.35 25.12 30.96
N SER A 506 -19.46 25.96 30.41
CA SER A 506 -19.86 27.10 29.57
C SER A 506 -20.31 26.63 28.18
N ASP A 507 -21.23 27.36 27.54
CA ASP A 507 -21.67 27.07 26.17
C ASP A 507 -20.50 26.96 25.18
N GLU A 508 -19.45 27.75 25.40
CA GLU A 508 -18.24 27.72 24.58
C GLU A 508 -17.44 26.41 24.72
N GLN A 509 -17.30 25.89 25.94
CA GLN A 509 -16.63 24.60 26.20
C GLN A 509 -17.42 23.44 25.60
N LEU A 510 -18.75 23.48 25.71
CA LEU A 510 -19.68 22.51 25.11
C LEU A 510 -19.50 22.43 23.59
N VAL A 511 -19.45 23.58 22.94
CA VAL A 511 -19.24 23.68 21.49
C VAL A 511 -17.86 23.17 21.09
N ARG A 512 -16.80 23.59 21.81
CA ARG A 512 -15.41 23.17 21.53
C ARG A 512 -15.23 21.65 21.65
N PHE A 513 -15.74 21.03 22.70
CA PHE A 513 -15.64 19.57 22.89
C PHE A 513 -16.41 18.79 21.81
N SER A 514 -17.62 19.24 21.48
CA SER A 514 -18.43 18.63 20.41
C SER A 514 -17.68 18.65 19.07
N PHE A 515 -17.05 19.77 18.72
CA PHE A 515 -16.23 19.86 17.51
C PHE A 515 -14.96 19.02 17.56
N ALA A 516 -14.30 18.90 18.72
CA ALA A 516 -13.16 18.01 18.91
C ALA A 516 -13.55 16.54 18.66
N CYS A 517 -14.71 16.10 19.17
CA CYS A 517 -15.27 14.77 18.91
C CYS A 517 -15.54 14.54 17.43
N ILE A 518 -16.11 15.52 16.71
CA ILE A 518 -16.32 15.41 15.26
C ILE A 518 -15.00 15.34 14.50
N ALA A 519 -14.01 16.16 14.88
CA ALA A 519 -12.69 16.15 14.26
C ALA A 519 -12.05 14.77 14.42
N ALA A 520 -12.11 14.19 15.61
CA ALA A 520 -11.62 12.84 15.90
C ALA A 520 -12.36 11.79 15.07
N TRP A 521 -13.70 11.90 15.03
CA TRP A 521 -14.56 11.02 14.27
C TRP A 521 -14.23 11.04 12.76
N LYS A 522 -14.02 12.23 12.19
CA LYS A 522 -13.59 12.44 10.80
C LYS A 522 -12.20 11.86 10.56
N LYS A 523 -11.26 11.99 11.50
CA LYS A 523 -9.92 11.43 11.40
C LYS A 523 -9.92 9.90 11.47
N LEU A 524 -10.81 9.27 12.23
CA LEU A 524 -10.97 7.81 12.31
C LEU A 524 -11.58 7.19 11.03
N GLY A 525 -12.12 8.01 10.12
CA GLY A 525 -12.64 7.55 8.82
C GLY A 525 -14.03 6.92 8.90
N LEU A 526 -14.81 7.26 9.93
CA LEU A 526 -16.11 6.67 10.25
C LEU A 526 -17.32 7.50 9.76
N CYS A 527 -17.12 8.65 9.12
CA CYS A 527 -18.20 9.62 8.89
C CYS A 527 -18.99 9.45 7.58
N CYS A 528 -20.32 9.37 7.72
CA CYS A 528 -21.31 10.09 6.92
C CYS A 528 -21.73 11.35 7.68
N LEU A 529 -21.41 12.55 7.17
CA LEU A 529 -21.73 13.84 7.83
C LEU A 529 -23.24 14.06 8.08
N SER A 530 -24.11 13.25 7.48
CA SER A 530 -25.56 13.26 7.74
C SER A 530 -25.93 12.88 9.16
N ASP A 531 -25.15 12.01 9.79
CA ASP A 531 -25.58 11.31 11.00
C ASP A 531 -25.46 12.23 12.22
N PHE A 532 -24.48 13.13 12.20
CA PHE A 532 -24.27 14.15 13.22
C PHE A 532 -25.43 15.16 13.29
N VAL A 533 -25.98 15.59 12.16
CA VAL A 533 -27.13 16.52 12.12
C VAL A 533 -28.40 15.90 12.70
N ASN A 534 -28.45 14.57 12.78
CA ASN A 534 -29.60 13.84 13.31
C ASN A 534 -29.50 13.56 14.82
N PHE A 535 -28.44 13.97 15.52
CA PHE A 535 -28.37 13.80 16.98
C PHE A 535 -29.46 14.60 17.67
N ASP A 536 -30.14 13.96 18.61
CA ASP A 536 -31.25 14.53 19.38
C ASP A 536 -30.80 15.78 20.13
N ILE A 537 -29.57 15.78 20.64
CA ILE A 537 -28.98 16.91 21.38
C ILE A 537 -28.89 18.15 20.51
N ILE A 538 -28.46 17.97 19.27
CA ILE A 538 -28.25 19.07 18.31
C ILE A 538 -29.58 19.68 17.91
N GLN A 539 -30.63 18.87 17.83
CA GLN A 539 -31.99 19.34 17.55
C GLN A 539 -32.65 20.01 18.76
N LYS A 540 -32.32 19.58 19.99
CA LYS A 540 -32.91 20.09 21.24
C LYS A 540 -32.18 21.29 21.85
N SER A 541 -30.92 21.52 21.52
CA SER A 541 -30.10 22.62 22.04
C SER A 541 -30.00 23.79 21.05
N ASN A 542 -29.76 25.01 21.55
CA ASN A 542 -29.43 26.19 20.71
C ASN A 542 -28.11 26.03 19.92
N ILE A 543 -27.46 24.86 19.98
CA ILE A 543 -26.23 24.52 19.25
C ILE A 543 -26.48 24.32 17.76
N SER A 544 -27.72 24.05 17.36
CA SER A 544 -28.13 24.09 15.95
C SER A 544 -27.72 25.41 15.27
N GLN A 545 -27.77 26.53 15.98
CA GLN A 545 -27.31 27.84 15.48
C GLN A 545 -25.81 27.88 15.19
N TYR A 546 -24.99 27.14 15.97
CA TYR A 546 -23.54 27.05 15.78
C TYR A 546 -23.15 26.02 14.71
N LEU A 547 -24.00 25.02 14.46
CA LEU A 547 -23.84 24.06 13.35
C LEU A 547 -24.29 24.63 12.01
N GLU A 548 -25.26 25.55 12.02
CA GLU A 548 -25.61 26.40 10.88
C GLU A 548 -24.43 27.28 10.43
N VAL A 549 -23.41 27.51 11.26
CA VAL A 549 -22.17 28.24 10.90
C VAL A 549 -21.17 27.39 10.10
N GLN A 550 -21.28 26.05 10.15
CA GLN A 550 -20.33 25.16 9.48
C GLN A 550 -20.87 24.70 8.12
N PHE A 551 -20.29 25.22 7.05
CA PHE A 551 -20.74 25.03 5.66
C PHE A 551 -20.95 23.55 5.26
N GLU A 552 -20.14 22.62 5.79
CA GLU A 552 -20.24 21.18 5.55
C GLU A 552 -21.56 20.53 6.02
N TYR A 553 -22.37 21.21 6.86
CA TYR A 553 -23.62 20.67 7.42
C TYR A 553 -24.89 21.31 6.82
N ARG A 554 -24.78 22.47 6.16
CA ARG A 554 -25.93 23.24 5.67
C ARG A 554 -26.79 22.51 4.64
N HIS A 555 -26.22 21.59 3.86
CA HIS A 555 -26.99 20.80 2.87
C HIS A 555 -27.79 19.64 3.48
N TYR A 556 -27.62 19.33 4.76
CA TYR A 556 -28.40 18.29 5.44
C TYR A 556 -29.67 18.82 6.12
N ILE A 557 -29.79 20.14 6.29
CA ILE A 557 -30.96 20.78 6.91
C ILE A 557 -32.15 20.73 5.95
N THR A 558 -33.21 20.02 6.33
CA THR A 558 -34.43 19.88 5.54
C THR A 558 -35.26 21.18 5.51
N PRO A 559 -36.10 21.41 4.49
CA PRO A 559 -36.98 22.59 4.42
C PRO A 559 -37.91 22.73 5.62
N GLN A 560 -38.30 21.62 6.26
CA GLN A 560 -39.13 21.60 7.47
C GLN A 560 -38.36 22.08 8.71
N GLN A 561 -37.07 21.73 8.83
CA GLN A 561 -36.18 22.24 9.88
C GLN A 561 -35.84 23.73 9.70
N ARG A 562 -35.81 24.24 8.45
CA ARG A 562 -35.60 25.67 8.15
C ARG A 562 -36.71 26.59 8.65
N ASN A 563 -37.93 26.09 8.79
CA ASN A 563 -39.06 26.91 9.22
C ASN A 563 -39.17 27.05 10.75
N ASN A 564 -38.47 26.20 11.51
CA ASN A 564 -38.49 26.22 12.98
C ASN A 564 -37.30 27.00 13.60
N ASN A 565 -36.22 27.25 12.85
CA ASN A 565 -35.08 28.05 13.29
C ASN A 565 -35.18 29.49 12.76
N ILE A 566 -34.92 30.48 13.62
CA ILE A 566 -35.09 31.95 13.41
C ILE A 566 -34.00 32.55 12.48
N LEU A 567 -33.47 31.81 11.51
CA LEU A 567 -32.54 32.35 10.52
C LEU A 567 -33.10 32.11 9.11
N GLN A 568 -33.67 33.16 8.54
CA GLN A 568 -33.79 33.29 7.09
C GLN A 568 -32.41 32.99 6.51
N MET A 569 -32.29 31.95 5.67
CA MET A 569 -31.09 31.65 4.89
C MET A 569 -30.90 32.73 3.82
N THR A 570 -30.66 33.96 4.27
CA THR A 570 -30.40 35.15 3.48
C THR A 570 -28.93 35.48 3.63
N GLU A 571 -28.23 35.35 2.49
CA GLU A 571 -26.86 35.81 2.23
C GLU A 571 -25.72 34.90 2.75
N TYR A 572 -24.96 34.36 1.79
CA TYR A 572 -23.72 33.63 2.04
C TYR A 572 -22.72 34.56 2.74
N THR A 573 -22.05 34.08 3.79
CA THR A 573 -20.91 34.82 4.33
C THR A 573 -19.64 34.33 3.65
N PRO A 574 -18.77 35.22 3.13
CA PRO A 574 -17.44 34.85 2.63
C PRO A 574 -16.63 33.96 3.58
N PHE A 575 -16.92 34.03 4.89
CA PHE A 575 -16.39 33.15 5.94
C PHE A 575 -16.61 31.66 5.67
N ASP A 576 -17.76 31.30 5.12
CA ASP A 576 -18.13 29.91 4.85
C ASP A 576 -17.21 29.22 3.83
N LEU A 577 -16.55 30.00 2.95
CA LEU A 577 -15.64 29.49 1.94
C LEU A 577 -14.31 28.98 2.52
N LEU A 578 -13.94 29.41 3.73
CA LEU A 578 -12.67 29.00 4.36
C LEU A 578 -12.59 27.49 4.61
N VAL A 579 -13.73 26.81 4.76
CA VAL A 579 -13.80 25.38 5.04
C VAL A 579 -13.20 24.52 3.91
N PHE A 580 -13.20 25.02 2.67
CA PHE A 580 -12.63 24.31 1.51
C PHE A 580 -11.11 24.39 1.42
N VAL A 581 -10.50 25.26 2.22
CA VAL A 581 -9.07 25.55 2.20
C VAL A 581 -8.40 24.90 3.43
N PRO A 582 -7.15 24.41 3.32
CA PRO A 582 -6.41 23.88 4.47
C PRO A 582 -6.46 24.82 5.69
N GLN A 583 -6.64 24.25 6.89
CA GLN A 583 -6.77 24.99 8.16
C GLN A 583 -5.67 26.03 8.37
N SER A 584 -4.45 25.71 7.98
CA SER A 584 -3.29 26.60 8.06
C SER A 584 -3.37 27.87 7.21
N LEU A 585 -4.18 27.87 6.15
CA LEU A 585 -4.37 29.02 5.27
C LEU A 585 -5.67 29.77 5.60
N GLN A 586 -6.54 29.22 6.44
CA GLN A 586 -7.84 29.82 6.73
C GLN A 586 -7.71 31.21 7.37
N GLN A 587 -6.81 31.36 8.35
CA GLN A 587 -6.54 32.66 8.97
C GLN A 587 -5.95 33.66 7.97
N LEU A 588 -5.06 33.20 7.08
CA LEU A 588 -4.47 34.01 6.02
C LEU A 588 -5.55 34.53 5.06
N PHE A 589 -6.45 33.67 4.58
CA PHE A 589 -7.56 34.06 3.70
C PHE A 589 -8.62 34.91 4.41
N TYR A 590 -8.90 34.64 5.68
CA TYR A 590 -9.80 35.47 6.49
C TYR A 590 -9.33 36.92 6.52
N ARG A 591 -8.03 37.14 6.79
CA ARG A 591 -7.43 38.47 6.85
C ARG A 591 -7.19 39.12 5.50
N LEU A 592 -6.93 38.33 4.46
CA LEU A 592 -6.71 38.88 3.11
C LEU A 592 -8.01 39.22 2.37
N ILE A 593 -9.13 38.54 2.66
CA ILE A 593 -10.31 38.59 1.78
C ILE A 593 -11.59 38.95 2.53
N ILE A 594 -11.80 38.39 3.73
CA ILE A 594 -13.10 38.46 4.42
C ILE A 594 -13.16 39.66 5.38
N SER A 595 -12.11 39.84 6.18
CA SER A 595 -11.98 40.93 7.15
C SER A 595 -10.60 41.57 7.04
N PRO A 596 -10.34 42.30 5.93
CA PRO A 596 -9.09 43.00 5.73
C PRO A 596 -8.98 44.20 6.67
N ILE A 597 -7.85 44.31 7.36
CA ILE A 597 -7.53 45.44 8.24
C ILE A 597 -7.27 46.71 7.41
N ASP A 598 -6.72 46.56 6.19
CA ASP A 598 -6.53 47.65 5.23
C ASP A 598 -7.02 47.21 3.83
N LYS A 599 -7.85 48.06 3.21
CA LYS A 599 -8.39 47.86 1.84
C LYS A 599 -7.30 47.79 0.77
N ARG A 600 -6.08 48.30 1.05
CA ARG A 600 -4.93 48.18 0.13
C ARG A 600 -4.28 46.79 0.15
N GLU A 601 -4.55 45.99 1.18
CA GLU A 601 -4.00 44.63 1.33
C GLU A 601 -4.99 43.54 0.90
N SER A 602 -6.24 43.90 0.56
CA SER A 602 -7.28 42.92 0.32
C SER A 602 -7.20 42.29 -1.06
N LEU A 603 -7.27 40.96 -1.10
CA LEU A 603 -7.47 40.19 -2.34
C LEU A 603 -8.96 40.03 -2.61
N PRO A 604 -9.38 39.98 -3.89
CA PRO A 604 -10.78 39.84 -4.23
C PRO A 604 -11.30 38.43 -3.94
N LEU A 605 -12.60 38.33 -3.62
CA LEU A 605 -13.26 37.07 -3.26
C LEU A 605 -13.12 35.97 -4.34
N ILE A 606 -13.02 36.36 -5.62
CA ILE A 606 -12.80 35.44 -6.74
C ILE A 606 -11.52 34.59 -6.57
N VAL A 607 -10.49 35.09 -5.87
CA VAL A 607 -9.27 34.33 -5.57
C VAL A 607 -9.58 33.18 -4.61
N LEU A 608 -10.28 33.44 -3.50
CA LEU A 608 -10.72 32.39 -2.57
C LEU A 608 -11.60 31.37 -3.28
N LEU A 609 -12.56 31.84 -4.08
CA LEU A 609 -13.48 30.97 -4.81
C LEU A 609 -12.74 30.07 -5.80
N SER A 610 -11.75 30.59 -6.52
CA SER A 610 -10.93 29.80 -7.45
C SER A 610 -10.08 28.73 -6.74
N GLU A 611 -9.54 29.04 -5.56
CA GLU A 611 -8.81 28.08 -4.71
C GLU A 611 -9.74 26.98 -4.20
N CYS A 612 -10.96 27.33 -3.78
CA CYS A 612 -11.98 26.35 -3.39
C CYS A 612 -12.30 25.39 -4.56
N LEU A 613 -12.48 25.90 -5.77
CA LEU A 613 -12.76 25.09 -6.96
C LEU A 613 -11.59 24.16 -7.33
N MET A 614 -10.34 24.65 -7.32
CA MET A 614 -9.16 23.81 -7.52
C MET A 614 -9.04 22.69 -6.48
N ARG A 615 -9.35 23.00 -5.21
CA ARG A 615 -9.31 22.01 -4.13
C ARG A 615 -10.37 20.94 -4.31
N LEU A 616 -11.59 21.32 -4.69
CA LEU A 616 -12.67 20.39 -5.00
C LEU A 616 -12.30 19.42 -6.13
N GLU A 617 -11.52 19.86 -7.10
CA GLU A 617 -11.01 19.02 -8.18
C GLU A 617 -9.98 17.96 -7.72
N ASN A 618 -9.16 18.29 -6.73
CA ASN A 618 -8.06 17.44 -6.27
C ASN A 618 -8.45 16.41 -5.20
N ILE A 619 -9.70 16.43 -4.72
CA ILE A 619 -10.21 15.47 -3.75
C ILE A 619 -10.50 14.15 -4.46
N ARG A 620 -9.80 13.08 -4.07
CA ARG A 620 -10.05 11.73 -4.59
C ARG A 620 -11.52 11.37 -4.39
N TYR A 621 -12.14 10.87 -5.45
CA TYR A 621 -13.50 10.29 -5.53
C TYR A 621 -13.85 9.60 -4.22
N TYR A 622 -15.06 9.85 -3.66
CA TYR A 622 -15.76 9.16 -2.54
C TYR A 622 -16.38 10.09 -1.48
N LYS A 623 -16.02 11.38 -1.37
CA LYS A 623 -16.67 12.29 -0.40
C LYS A 623 -17.86 13.04 -1.01
N THR A 624 -19.02 12.42 -0.97
CA THR A 624 -20.33 12.90 -1.46
C THR A 624 -20.68 14.36 -1.10
N ASN A 625 -20.19 14.87 0.03
CA ASN A 625 -20.42 16.24 0.49
C ASN A 625 -19.82 17.34 -0.40
N HIS A 626 -18.74 17.04 -1.12
CA HIS A 626 -18.06 18.03 -1.96
C HIS A 626 -18.85 18.35 -3.25
N TYR A 627 -19.63 17.39 -3.78
CA TYR A 627 -20.51 17.65 -4.92
C TYR A 627 -21.77 18.42 -4.54
N CYS A 628 -22.33 18.18 -3.35
CA CYS A 628 -23.42 19.00 -2.81
C CYS A 628 -22.94 20.43 -2.50
N ALA A 629 -21.70 20.59 -2.04
CA ALA A 629 -21.06 21.88 -1.85
C ALA A 629 -20.94 22.70 -3.15
N LEU A 630 -20.66 22.07 -4.29
CA LEU A 630 -20.60 22.78 -5.58
C LEU A 630 -21.94 23.41 -5.98
N SER A 631 -23.08 22.78 -5.67
CA SER A 631 -24.41 23.35 -6.00
C SER A 631 -24.75 24.52 -5.07
N LEU A 632 -24.15 24.53 -3.87
CA LEU A 632 -24.17 25.67 -2.96
C LEU A 632 -23.29 26.81 -3.46
N LEU A 633 -22.12 26.55 -4.06
CA LEU A 633 -21.20 27.59 -4.55
C LEU A 633 -21.62 28.22 -5.88
N TYR A 634 -22.52 27.58 -6.64
CA TYR A 634 -22.89 28.01 -7.99
C TYR A 634 -23.35 29.48 -8.11
N PRO A 635 -24.19 30.04 -7.21
CA PRO A 635 -24.57 31.45 -7.28
C PRO A 635 -23.37 32.40 -7.21
N LEU A 636 -22.44 32.16 -6.28
CA LEU A 636 -21.20 32.93 -6.14
C LEU A 636 -20.30 32.75 -7.36
N CYS A 637 -20.24 31.54 -7.93
CA CYS A 637 -19.50 31.30 -9.17
C CYS A 637 -20.10 32.12 -10.33
N LYS A 638 -21.42 32.23 -10.43
CA LYS A 638 -22.08 33.01 -11.48
C LYS A 638 -21.83 34.51 -11.34
N GLU A 639 -21.86 35.02 -10.11
CA GLU A 639 -21.51 36.42 -9.80
C GLU A 639 -20.09 36.76 -10.28
N HIS A 640 -19.14 35.86 -10.01
CA HIS A 640 -17.72 36.03 -10.36
C HIS A 640 -17.27 35.38 -11.69
N LYS A 641 -18.20 35.08 -12.61
CA LYS A 641 -17.90 34.51 -13.95
C LYS A 641 -17.13 33.17 -13.96
N LEU A 642 -17.28 32.38 -12.90
CA LEU A 642 -16.70 31.04 -12.72
C LEU A 642 -17.74 29.91 -12.87
N GLU A 643 -18.96 30.21 -13.33
CA GLU A 643 -20.01 29.19 -13.44
C GLU A 643 -19.63 28.07 -14.40
N ASN A 644 -18.96 28.40 -15.52
CA ASN A 644 -18.52 27.42 -16.51
C ASN A 644 -17.40 26.52 -15.97
N TYR A 645 -16.47 27.06 -15.16
CA TYR A 645 -15.52 26.24 -14.41
C TYR A 645 -16.24 25.25 -13.50
N SER A 646 -17.20 25.72 -12.71
CA SER A 646 -17.96 24.88 -11.77
C SER A 646 -18.74 23.78 -12.50
N SER A 647 -19.36 24.09 -13.64
CA SER A 647 -20.08 23.14 -14.49
C SER A 647 -19.19 22.03 -15.03
N VAL A 648 -17.94 22.34 -15.44
CA VAL A 648 -16.98 21.31 -15.87
C VAL A 648 -16.65 20.33 -14.74
N LEU A 649 -16.50 20.79 -13.50
CA LEU A 649 -16.27 19.90 -12.35
C LEU A 649 -17.44 18.94 -12.11
N PHE A 650 -18.67 19.38 -12.39
CA PHE A 650 -19.86 18.52 -12.31
C PHE A 650 -19.89 17.43 -13.38
N TRP A 651 -19.47 17.75 -14.60
CA TRP A 651 -19.51 16.81 -15.73
C TRP A 651 -18.34 15.81 -15.76
N GLY A 652 -17.38 15.91 -14.85
CA GLY A 652 -16.25 14.98 -14.78
C GLY A 652 -16.64 13.56 -14.32
N ASP A 653 -15.79 12.57 -14.66
CA ASP A 653 -15.98 11.12 -14.42
C ASP A 653 -16.35 10.74 -12.96
N GLY A 654 -16.07 11.61 -11.98
CA GLY A 654 -16.31 11.36 -10.57
C GLY A 654 -17.76 11.30 -10.11
N TYR A 655 -18.67 12.04 -10.76
CA TYR A 655 -20.08 12.03 -10.36
C TYR A 655 -20.73 10.65 -10.56
N ASN A 656 -20.30 9.93 -11.60
CA ASN A 656 -20.76 8.58 -11.90
C ASN A 656 -20.29 7.51 -10.90
N SER A 657 -19.45 7.87 -9.92
CA SER A 657 -19.01 6.98 -8.83
C SER A 657 -19.76 7.20 -7.50
N VAL A 658 -20.58 8.25 -7.39
CA VAL A 658 -21.36 8.58 -6.17
C VAL A 658 -22.53 7.60 -5.99
N SER A 659 -22.87 7.19 -4.75
CA SER A 659 -23.98 6.24 -4.52
C SER A 659 -25.35 6.78 -4.99
N GLN A 660 -26.27 5.88 -5.38
CA GLN A 660 -27.59 6.25 -5.92
C GLN A 660 -28.44 7.11 -4.97
N MET A 661 -28.36 6.86 -3.65
CA MET A 661 -29.11 7.63 -2.64
C MET A 661 -28.65 9.09 -2.59
N HIS A 662 -27.33 9.33 -2.64
CA HIS A 662 -26.77 10.68 -2.64
C HIS A 662 -27.02 11.40 -3.96
N ARG A 663 -27.00 10.70 -5.10
CA ARG A 663 -27.43 11.28 -6.39
C ARG A 663 -28.88 11.76 -6.35
N LYS A 664 -29.80 10.95 -5.80
CA LYS A 664 -31.22 11.34 -5.66
C LYS A 664 -31.40 12.60 -4.81
N ARG A 665 -30.76 12.67 -3.64
CA ARG A 665 -30.80 13.87 -2.78
C ARG A 665 -30.21 15.11 -3.47
N PHE A 666 -29.11 14.94 -4.17
CA PHE A 666 -28.50 16.00 -4.97
C PHE A 666 -29.43 16.52 -6.08
N PHE A 667 -30.05 15.62 -6.86
CA PHE A 667 -31.02 16.01 -7.89
C PHE A 667 -32.24 16.72 -7.30
N GLN A 668 -32.71 16.31 -6.11
CA GLN A 668 -33.76 17.02 -5.40
C GLN A 668 -33.35 18.46 -5.03
N GLN A 669 -32.11 18.67 -4.58
CA GLN A 669 -31.59 20.01 -4.24
C GLN A 669 -31.35 20.90 -5.46
N ILE A 670 -30.86 20.34 -6.57
CA ILE A 670 -30.77 21.07 -7.84
C ILE A 670 -32.16 21.46 -8.33
N LYS A 671 -33.14 20.55 -8.21
CA LYS A 671 -34.53 20.79 -8.60
C LYS A 671 -35.17 21.90 -7.76
N SER A 672 -34.94 21.88 -6.45
CA SER A 672 -35.44 22.92 -5.54
C SER A 672 -34.79 24.30 -5.77
N ARG A 673 -33.72 24.38 -6.55
CA ARG A 673 -32.97 25.62 -6.85
C ARG A 673 -33.09 26.06 -8.30
N GLU A 674 -33.94 25.40 -9.09
CA GLU A 674 -34.13 25.69 -10.53
C GLU A 674 -32.84 25.61 -11.37
N LEU A 675 -31.83 24.86 -10.89
CA LEU A 675 -30.54 24.72 -11.58
C LEU A 675 -30.52 23.57 -12.59
N LEU A 676 -31.62 22.82 -12.71
CA LEU A 676 -31.67 21.51 -13.38
C LEU A 676 -31.39 21.58 -14.89
N ASP A 677 -31.82 22.66 -15.56
CA ASP A 677 -31.66 22.82 -17.01
C ASP A 677 -30.21 22.93 -17.45
N ARG A 678 -29.33 23.50 -16.61
CA ARG A 678 -27.88 23.63 -16.89
C ARG A 678 -27.07 22.39 -16.51
N PHE A 679 -27.58 21.56 -15.62
CA PHE A 679 -26.91 20.33 -15.17
C PHE A 679 -27.47 19.07 -15.84
N SER A 680 -28.33 19.24 -16.85
CA SER A 680 -28.80 18.15 -17.70
C SER A 680 -27.63 17.48 -18.44
N THR A 681 -27.73 16.16 -18.62
CA THR A 681 -26.71 15.31 -19.26
C THR A 681 -26.41 15.69 -20.72
N ASP A 682 -27.28 16.48 -21.35
CA ASP A 682 -27.18 16.86 -22.77
C ASP A 682 -26.20 18.02 -23.05
N VAL A 683 -25.75 18.77 -22.05
CA VAL A 683 -24.77 19.87 -22.26
C VAL A 683 -23.38 19.35 -22.64
N SER A 684 -23.09 18.07 -22.39
CA SER A 684 -21.86 17.38 -22.81
C SER A 684 -21.59 17.41 -24.32
N LYS A 685 -22.57 17.84 -25.14
CA LYS A 685 -22.46 17.95 -26.61
C LYS A 685 -22.20 19.36 -27.14
N ASN A 686 -22.12 20.39 -26.30
CA ASN A 686 -22.08 21.80 -26.76
C ASN A 686 -20.90 22.64 -26.23
N TRP A 687 -19.69 22.05 -26.15
CA TRP A 687 -18.47 22.73 -25.69
C TRP A 687 -18.16 24.02 -26.46
N GLU A 688 -18.40 24.05 -27.77
CA GLU A 688 -18.07 25.20 -28.62
C GLU A 688 -18.91 26.44 -28.28
N LEU A 689 -20.17 26.23 -27.88
CA LEU A 689 -21.05 27.31 -27.45
C LEU A 689 -20.57 27.94 -26.14
N LEU A 690 -20.13 27.13 -25.18
CA LEU A 690 -19.60 27.61 -23.89
C LEU A 690 -18.24 28.30 -24.06
N ILE A 691 -17.39 27.78 -24.94
CA ILE A 691 -16.10 28.41 -25.30
C ILE A 691 -16.34 29.79 -25.92
N ASN A 692 -17.27 29.89 -26.88
CA ASN A 692 -17.59 31.17 -27.51
C ASN A 692 -18.21 32.19 -26.53
N GLN A 693 -18.97 31.72 -25.53
CA GLN A 693 -19.45 32.59 -24.45
C GLN A 693 -18.30 33.16 -23.61
N GLU A 694 -17.30 32.35 -23.26
CA GLU A 694 -16.13 32.84 -22.51
C GLU A 694 -15.24 33.76 -23.36
N ARG A 695 -15.08 33.49 -24.66
CA ARG A 695 -14.40 34.40 -25.60
C ARG A 695 -15.02 35.79 -25.62
N GLU A 696 -16.34 35.85 -25.70
CA GLU A 696 -17.05 37.12 -25.69
C GLU A 696 -16.92 37.83 -24.34
N ARG A 697 -16.95 37.10 -23.22
CA ARG A 697 -16.69 37.66 -21.89
C ARG A 697 -15.31 38.28 -21.77
N ILE A 698 -14.27 37.60 -22.27
CA ILE A 698 -12.92 38.13 -22.30
C ILE A 698 -12.89 39.41 -23.14
N ARG A 699 -13.49 39.40 -24.34
CA ARG A 699 -13.53 40.56 -25.23
C ARG A 699 -14.21 41.78 -24.60
N VAL A 700 -15.33 41.57 -23.91
CA VAL A 700 -16.05 42.63 -23.18
C VAL A 700 -15.21 43.12 -21.98
N ALA A 701 -14.62 42.21 -21.22
CA ALA A 701 -13.83 42.56 -20.04
C ALA A 701 -12.55 43.34 -20.37
N MET A 702 -11.96 43.16 -21.57
CA MET A 702 -10.85 43.99 -22.04
C MET A 702 -11.20 45.47 -22.22
N LEU A 703 -12.49 45.78 -22.44
CA LEU A 703 -12.99 47.14 -22.64
C LEU A 703 -13.47 47.81 -21.34
N ASP A 704 -13.70 47.02 -20.28
CA ASP A 704 -14.15 47.52 -18.98
C ASP A 704 -12.96 48.09 -18.19
N GLN A 705 -13.12 49.31 -17.66
CA GLN A 705 -12.09 50.01 -16.91
C GLN A 705 -12.15 49.75 -15.40
N ASN A 706 -13.28 49.27 -14.87
CA ASN A 706 -13.50 49.12 -13.44
C ASN A 706 -13.31 47.69 -12.95
N GLU A 707 -14.14 46.75 -13.43
CA GLU A 707 -14.09 45.33 -13.01
C GLU A 707 -13.45 44.43 -14.07
N GLY A 708 -12.91 45.01 -15.15
CA GLY A 708 -12.30 44.31 -16.27
C GLY A 708 -11.28 43.25 -15.86
N ASP A 709 -10.39 43.56 -14.90
CA ASP A 709 -9.38 42.61 -14.41
C ASP A 709 -10.01 41.40 -13.68
N LEU A 710 -11.08 41.60 -12.91
CA LEU A 710 -11.76 40.53 -12.16
C LEU A 710 -12.57 39.64 -13.11
N HIS A 711 -13.23 40.23 -14.09
CA HIS A 711 -13.95 39.49 -15.13
C HIS A 711 -12.99 38.73 -16.05
N LEU A 712 -11.85 39.33 -16.42
CA LEU A 712 -10.77 38.65 -17.14
C LEU A 712 -10.21 37.48 -16.33
N PHE A 713 -9.98 37.67 -15.03
CA PHE A 713 -9.53 36.60 -14.12
C PHE A 713 -10.47 35.39 -14.18
N GLY A 714 -11.77 35.60 -13.96
CA GLY A 714 -12.77 34.53 -13.96
C GLY A 714 -12.92 33.85 -15.32
N ALA A 715 -13.01 34.65 -16.39
CA ALA A 715 -13.20 34.15 -17.75
C ALA A 715 -11.98 33.36 -18.25
N CYS A 716 -10.75 33.80 -17.94
CA CYS A 716 -9.52 33.05 -18.27
C CYS A 716 -9.52 31.65 -17.64
N LEU A 717 -9.89 31.55 -16.35
CA LEU A 717 -9.95 30.27 -15.65
C LEU A 717 -11.06 29.36 -16.22
N SER A 718 -12.24 29.91 -16.47
CA SER A 718 -13.35 29.18 -17.09
C SER A 718 -12.99 28.67 -18.48
N LEU A 719 -12.37 29.50 -19.32
CA LEU A 719 -11.94 29.14 -20.68
C LEU A 719 -10.87 28.05 -20.67
N ALA A 720 -9.83 28.23 -19.84
CA ALA A 720 -8.78 27.24 -19.58
C ALA A 720 -9.37 25.88 -19.24
N ARG A 721 -10.38 25.87 -18.36
CA ARG A 721 -11.01 24.65 -17.91
C ARG A 721 -11.91 24.00 -18.97
N LEU A 722 -12.61 24.79 -19.78
CA LEU A 722 -13.41 24.30 -20.90
C LEU A 722 -12.55 23.62 -21.98
N PHE A 723 -11.38 24.18 -22.32
CA PHE A 723 -10.46 23.55 -23.27
C PHE A 723 -9.96 22.18 -22.76
N GLN A 724 -9.66 22.06 -21.46
CA GLN A 724 -9.29 20.77 -20.86
C GLN A 724 -10.44 19.75 -20.95
N ALA A 725 -11.66 20.15 -20.60
CA ALA A 725 -12.84 19.29 -20.62
C ALA A 725 -13.14 18.77 -22.04
N ARG A 726 -13.08 19.67 -23.02
CA ARG A 726 -13.24 19.35 -24.44
C ARG A 726 -12.19 18.33 -24.87
N CYS A 727 -10.91 18.55 -24.54
CA CYS A 727 -9.83 17.62 -24.87
C CYS A 727 -10.02 16.23 -24.25
N ARG A 728 -10.48 16.13 -23.00
CA ARG A 728 -10.81 14.84 -22.35
C ARG A 728 -11.97 14.11 -23.05
N SER A 729 -13.01 14.85 -23.45
CA SER A 729 -14.20 14.26 -24.10
C SER A 729 -13.91 13.65 -25.48
N PHE A 730 -12.97 14.22 -26.24
CA PHE A 730 -12.64 13.76 -27.60
C PHE A 730 -11.70 12.54 -27.66
N LYS A 731 -10.95 12.22 -26.59
CA LYS A 731 -9.82 11.26 -26.65
C LYS A 731 -9.97 9.96 -25.86
N GLY A 732 -11.07 9.76 -25.11
CA GLY A 732 -11.35 8.49 -24.40
C GLY A 732 -10.45 8.22 -23.18
N GLN A 733 -10.91 7.36 -22.26
CA GLN A 733 -10.38 7.16 -20.90
C GLN A 733 -9.05 6.36 -20.80
N HIS A 734 -8.44 5.97 -21.92
CA HIS A 734 -7.16 5.24 -21.91
C HIS A 734 -6.17 5.98 -22.78
N LEU A 735 -5.30 6.82 -22.19
CA LEU A 735 -4.04 7.27 -22.80
C LEU A 735 -3.23 8.07 -21.75
N GLU A 736 -2.20 7.43 -21.18
CA GLU A 736 -1.25 8.00 -20.21
C GLU A 736 -0.14 8.86 -20.87
N GLY A 737 -0.36 9.38 -22.09
CA GLY A 737 0.61 10.22 -22.79
C GLY A 737 0.56 11.70 -22.39
N ASN A 738 1.67 12.43 -22.56
CA ASN A 738 1.74 13.91 -22.44
C ASN A 738 0.91 14.57 -23.55
N ILE A 739 -0.38 14.75 -23.29
CA ILE A 739 -1.30 15.41 -24.21
C ILE A 739 -1.37 16.91 -23.84
N SER A 740 -0.81 17.76 -24.70
CA SER A 740 -1.04 19.21 -24.68
C SER A 740 -2.33 19.55 -25.44
N ILE A 741 -2.94 20.68 -25.09
CA ILE A 741 -4.02 21.31 -25.85
C ILE A 741 -3.43 21.84 -27.20
N PHE A 742 -4.28 22.11 -28.20
CA PHE A 742 -3.84 22.72 -29.47
C PHE A 742 -3.11 24.05 -29.23
N THR A 743 -2.04 24.31 -30.00
CA THR A 743 -1.15 25.50 -29.82
C THR A 743 -1.92 26.83 -29.83
N THR A 744 -2.95 26.97 -30.66
CA THR A 744 -3.79 28.17 -30.76
C THR A 744 -4.53 28.50 -29.46
N GLU A 745 -5.02 27.50 -28.74
CA GLU A 745 -5.72 27.67 -27.46
C GLU A 745 -4.76 28.08 -26.34
N THR A 746 -3.50 27.64 -26.43
CA THR A 746 -2.45 28.03 -25.47
C THR A 746 -2.08 29.51 -25.63
N GLU A 747 -2.00 29.99 -26.87
CA GLU A 747 -1.72 31.40 -27.18
C GLU A 747 -2.89 32.31 -26.77
N GLU A 748 -4.13 31.84 -26.98
CA GLU A 748 -5.34 32.55 -26.58
C GLU A 748 -5.38 32.79 -25.07
N ILE A 749 -5.12 31.75 -24.27
CA ILE A 749 -5.06 31.87 -22.80
C ILE A 749 -3.90 32.76 -22.38
N TYR A 750 -2.71 32.58 -22.98
CA TYR A 750 -1.55 33.40 -22.64
C TYR A 750 -1.81 34.89 -22.90
N SER A 751 -2.35 35.22 -24.07
CA SER A 751 -2.73 36.59 -24.42
C SER A 751 -3.77 37.16 -23.46
N ALA A 752 -4.80 36.38 -23.12
CA ALA A 752 -5.83 36.82 -22.18
C ALA A 752 -5.24 37.12 -20.78
N THR A 753 -4.32 36.28 -20.28
CA THR A 753 -3.64 36.54 -18.99
C THR A 753 -2.70 37.75 -19.01
N GLN A 754 -2.14 38.10 -20.18
CA GLN A 754 -1.28 39.29 -20.32
C GLN A 754 -2.07 40.61 -20.20
N ASN A 755 -3.37 40.59 -20.50
CA ASN A 755 -4.22 41.77 -20.49
C ASN A 755 -4.77 42.14 -19.09
N ILE A 756 -4.51 41.31 -18.07
CA ILE A 756 -4.83 41.63 -16.67
C ILE A 756 -3.83 42.70 -16.19
N ARG A 757 -4.32 43.90 -15.87
CA ARG A 757 -3.48 45.05 -15.50
C ARG A 757 -2.87 44.90 -14.11
N GLY A 758 -3.61 44.30 -13.17
CA GLY A 758 -3.17 44.00 -11.82
C GLY A 758 -2.11 42.89 -11.78
N PRO A 759 -0.83 43.20 -11.48
CA PRO A 759 0.25 42.22 -11.58
C PRO A 759 0.14 41.09 -10.54
N THR A 760 -0.46 41.36 -9.37
CA THR A 760 -0.78 40.34 -8.37
C THR A 760 -1.82 39.35 -8.88
N LEU A 761 -2.91 39.84 -9.50
CA LEU A 761 -3.96 38.99 -10.05
C LEU A 761 -3.46 38.17 -11.24
N GLN A 762 -2.67 38.79 -12.11
CA GLN A 762 -2.02 38.11 -13.23
C GLN A 762 -1.17 36.92 -12.75
N LEU A 763 -0.34 37.12 -11.72
CA LEU A 763 0.43 36.02 -11.13
C LEU A 763 -0.48 34.94 -10.54
N ILE A 764 -1.56 35.30 -9.86
CA ILE A 764 -2.45 34.29 -9.26
C ILE A 764 -3.13 33.45 -10.35
N VAL A 765 -3.68 34.06 -11.41
CA VAL A 765 -4.29 33.33 -12.54
C VAL A 765 -3.29 32.39 -13.19
N LEU A 766 -2.09 32.89 -13.51
CA LEU A 766 -1.04 32.09 -14.15
C LEU A 766 -0.68 30.87 -13.29
N ASN A 767 -0.58 31.06 -11.97
CA ASN A 767 -0.31 29.94 -11.08
C ASN A 767 -1.41 28.89 -11.12
N ILE A 768 -2.67 29.31 -11.00
CA ILE A 768 -3.84 28.42 -11.01
C ILE A 768 -3.88 27.62 -12.31
N ILE A 769 -3.75 28.29 -13.47
CA ILE A 769 -3.74 27.66 -14.81
C ILE A 769 -2.63 26.62 -14.91
N LEU A 770 -1.42 26.93 -14.44
CA LEU A 770 -0.28 26.00 -14.43
C LEU A 770 -0.46 24.81 -13.48
N ARG A 771 -1.39 24.87 -12.51
CA ARG A 771 -1.69 23.81 -11.54
C ARG A 771 -2.90 22.95 -11.91
N LEU A 772 -3.64 23.28 -12.97
CA LEU A 772 -4.80 22.50 -13.40
C LEU A 772 -4.41 21.05 -13.77
N ASN A 773 -5.28 20.09 -13.47
CA ASN A 773 -5.05 18.66 -13.74
C ASN A 773 -4.98 18.34 -15.25
N LYS A 774 -4.31 17.24 -15.63
CA LYS A 774 -4.10 16.84 -17.04
C LYS A 774 -5.41 16.81 -17.86
N PRO A 775 -5.43 17.22 -19.13
CA PRO A 775 -4.28 17.62 -19.96
C PRO A 775 -3.73 19.01 -19.60
N LEU A 776 -2.41 19.19 -19.71
CA LEU A 776 -1.77 20.48 -19.45
C LEU A 776 -2.15 21.49 -20.54
N ILE A 777 -2.38 22.74 -20.14
CA ILE A 777 -2.70 23.82 -21.09
C ILE A 777 -1.45 24.19 -21.87
N PHE A 778 -0.34 24.40 -21.20
CA PHE A 778 0.94 24.73 -21.81
C PHE A 778 1.79 23.48 -22.02
N THR A 779 2.61 23.48 -23.07
CA THR A 779 3.68 22.49 -23.28
C THR A 779 4.80 22.68 -22.24
N ASP A 780 5.60 21.64 -21.99
CA ASP A 780 6.68 21.68 -20.99
C ASP A 780 7.70 22.82 -21.29
N GLU A 781 8.02 23.05 -22.55
CA GLU A 781 8.89 24.16 -22.98
C GLU A 781 8.29 25.54 -22.67
N GLN A 782 6.98 25.71 -22.93
CA GLN A 782 6.26 26.94 -22.60
C GLN A 782 6.19 27.16 -21.08
N ILE A 783 5.97 26.11 -20.29
CA ILE A 783 5.97 26.17 -18.82
C ILE A 783 7.33 26.68 -18.32
N ASN A 784 8.44 26.15 -18.86
CA ASN A 784 9.79 26.58 -18.48
C ASN A 784 10.04 28.07 -18.81
N ARG A 785 9.59 28.54 -19.98
CA ARG A 785 9.68 29.97 -20.35
C ARG A 785 8.82 30.86 -19.45
N LEU A 786 7.60 30.42 -19.14
CA LEU A 786 6.68 31.14 -18.26
C LEU A 786 7.23 31.25 -16.84
N ASN A 787 7.80 30.17 -16.30
CA ASN A 787 8.39 30.16 -14.95
C ASN A 787 9.48 31.22 -14.79
N ARG A 788 10.37 31.40 -15.78
CA ARG A 788 11.39 32.46 -15.76
C ARG A 788 10.77 33.85 -15.72
N LYS A 789 9.75 34.12 -16.54
CA LYS A 789 9.06 35.42 -16.55
C LYS A 789 8.33 35.69 -15.23
N ILE A 790 7.63 34.68 -14.71
CA ILE A 790 6.91 34.72 -13.44
C ILE A 790 7.85 35.09 -12.30
N ILE A 791 9.05 34.50 -12.25
CA ILE A 791 10.01 34.75 -11.16
C ILE A 791 10.49 36.20 -11.16
N VAL A 792 10.76 36.76 -12.33
CA VAL A 792 11.15 38.17 -12.46
C VAL A 792 10.01 39.09 -12.01
N LEU A 793 8.78 38.83 -12.44
CA LEU A 793 7.60 39.59 -12.02
C LEU A 793 7.38 39.49 -10.50
N LEU A 794 7.46 38.27 -9.96
CA LEU A 794 7.30 37.99 -8.54
C LEU A 794 8.37 38.70 -7.70
N TYR A 795 9.62 38.75 -8.19
CA TYR A 795 10.72 39.46 -7.54
C TYR A 795 10.45 40.96 -7.41
N ASN A 796 9.99 41.58 -8.51
CA ASN A 796 9.70 43.01 -8.54
C ASN A 796 8.49 43.41 -7.69
N LEU A 797 7.52 42.49 -7.52
CA LEU A 797 6.30 42.76 -6.74
C LEU A 797 6.48 42.50 -5.26
N LEU A 798 7.17 41.42 -4.89
CA LEU A 798 7.27 41.00 -3.49
C LEU A 798 8.00 42.02 -2.62
N SER A 799 8.84 42.90 -3.18
CA SER A 799 9.45 43.99 -2.40
C SER A 799 8.43 45.00 -1.90
N ASN A 800 7.36 45.24 -2.67
CA ASN A 800 6.40 46.32 -2.42
C ASN A 800 5.10 45.84 -1.77
N LEU A 801 4.85 44.53 -1.75
CA LEU A 801 3.64 43.96 -1.17
C LEU A 801 3.69 43.84 0.37
N PRO A 802 2.56 43.96 1.08
CA PRO A 802 2.50 43.70 2.53
C PRO A 802 2.81 42.25 2.91
N LEU A 803 3.01 41.97 4.20
CA LEU A 803 3.39 40.65 4.70
C LEU A 803 2.42 39.54 4.28
N LEU A 804 1.11 39.72 4.46
CA LEU A 804 0.12 38.68 4.17
C LEU A 804 0.04 38.36 2.67
N SER A 805 -0.02 39.39 1.82
CA SER A 805 -0.02 39.24 0.35
C SER A 805 1.28 38.61 -0.14
N SER A 806 2.41 39.02 0.44
CA SER A 806 3.73 38.44 0.13
C SER A 806 3.81 36.97 0.53
N THR A 807 3.27 36.63 1.71
CA THR A 807 3.20 35.27 2.23
C THR A 807 2.33 34.40 1.32
N TYR A 808 1.15 34.87 0.93
CA TYR A 808 0.27 34.14 0.01
C TYR A 808 0.95 33.86 -1.33
N LEU A 809 1.54 34.87 -1.99
CA LEU A 809 2.23 34.68 -3.27
C LEU A 809 3.44 33.74 -3.14
N PHE A 810 4.21 33.86 -2.05
CA PHE A 810 5.32 32.94 -1.81
C PHE A 810 4.85 31.50 -1.67
N LEU A 811 3.79 31.23 -0.91
CA LEU A 811 3.22 29.89 -0.76
C LEU A 811 2.71 29.34 -2.09
N GLN A 812 2.09 30.19 -2.90
CA GLN A 812 1.57 29.82 -4.22
C GLN A 812 2.66 29.43 -5.22
N TYR A 813 3.85 30.05 -5.10
CA TYR A 813 4.98 29.83 -6.00
C TYR A 813 6.13 29.02 -5.39
N TYR A 814 5.99 28.56 -4.15
CA TYR A 814 7.06 27.94 -3.37
C TYR A 814 7.75 26.78 -4.11
N GLU A 815 6.97 25.80 -4.59
CA GLU A 815 7.51 24.65 -5.34
C GLU A 815 8.27 25.08 -6.59
N ARG A 816 7.82 26.14 -7.28
CA ARG A 816 8.48 26.64 -8.49
C ARG A 816 9.75 27.41 -8.18
N LEU A 817 9.80 28.11 -7.05
CA LEU A 817 10.97 28.86 -6.63
C LEU A 817 12.14 27.95 -6.26
N GLN A 818 11.88 26.72 -5.80
CA GLN A 818 12.93 25.75 -5.48
C GLN A 818 13.82 25.41 -6.70
N PHE A 819 13.29 25.48 -7.92
CA PHE A 819 14.06 25.31 -9.16
C PHE A 819 15.03 26.47 -9.46
N PHE A 820 14.96 27.57 -8.70
CA PHE A 820 15.80 28.76 -8.89
C PHE A 820 16.50 29.15 -7.59
N PRO A 821 17.55 28.40 -7.16
CA PRO A 821 18.11 28.48 -5.81
C PRO A 821 18.56 29.89 -5.40
N ASN A 822 19.16 30.63 -6.34
CA ASN A 822 19.63 32.00 -6.10
C ASN A 822 18.47 32.95 -5.80
N PHE A 823 17.36 32.84 -6.53
CA PHE A 823 16.17 33.65 -6.30
C PHE A 823 15.44 33.20 -5.03
N PHE A 824 15.36 31.89 -4.80
CA PHE A 824 14.72 31.31 -3.63
C PHE A 824 15.28 31.87 -2.32
N GLN A 825 16.60 31.88 -2.15
CA GLN A 825 17.23 32.45 -0.94
C GLN A 825 16.92 33.94 -0.76
N GLN A 826 16.85 34.70 -1.86
CA GLN A 826 16.48 36.11 -1.81
C GLN A 826 15.02 36.32 -1.39
N PHE A 827 14.10 35.51 -1.90
CA PHE A 827 12.69 35.53 -1.50
C PHE A 827 12.50 35.18 -0.03
N VAL A 828 13.16 34.12 0.45
CA VAL A 828 13.13 33.74 1.87
C VAL A 828 13.65 34.88 2.74
N LYS A 829 14.77 35.51 2.38
CA LYS A 829 15.33 36.65 3.11
C LYS A 829 14.38 37.85 3.12
N MET A 830 13.70 38.13 2.00
CA MET A 830 12.77 39.25 1.89
C MET A 830 11.53 39.05 2.77
N ILE A 831 10.94 37.86 2.73
CA ILE A 831 9.78 37.51 3.57
C ILE A 831 10.18 37.47 5.04
N GLY A 832 11.33 36.88 5.35
CA GLY A 832 11.86 36.81 6.71
C GLY A 832 12.16 38.18 7.32
N LYS A 833 12.63 39.14 6.51
CA LYS A 833 12.77 40.54 6.92
C LYS A 833 11.41 41.17 7.21
N LYS A 834 10.47 41.08 6.27
CA LYS A 834 9.11 41.61 6.44
C LYS A 834 8.44 41.06 7.68
N PHE A 835 8.48 39.74 7.87
CA PHE A 835 7.90 39.07 9.03
C PHE A 835 8.41 39.63 10.38
N ASN A 836 9.68 40.04 10.44
CA ASN A 836 10.33 40.55 11.65
C ASN A 836 10.30 42.09 11.78
N GLU A 837 9.56 42.81 10.94
CA GLU A 837 9.39 44.26 11.07
C GLU A 837 8.52 44.59 12.30
N ASN A 838 9.01 45.49 13.16
CA ASN A 838 8.37 45.83 14.43
C ASN A 838 7.01 46.55 14.27
N SER A 839 6.69 47.05 13.07
CA SER A 839 5.48 47.84 12.78
C SER A 839 4.26 47.00 12.36
N ILE A 840 4.38 45.67 12.28
CA ILE A 840 3.32 44.81 11.79
C ILE A 840 2.37 44.43 12.92
N ASP A 841 1.07 44.41 12.62
CA ASP A 841 0.04 43.91 13.52
C ASP A 841 0.30 42.45 13.94
N LYS A 842 0.15 42.17 15.24
CA LYS A 842 0.44 40.85 15.81
C LYS A 842 -0.42 39.75 15.17
N GLN A 843 -1.68 40.04 14.84
CA GLN A 843 -2.59 39.05 14.25
C GLN A 843 -2.21 38.72 12.79
N ASN A 844 -1.67 39.71 12.07
CA ASN A 844 -1.09 39.51 10.74
C ASN A 844 0.19 38.67 10.80
N GLN A 845 1.05 38.89 11.80
CA GLN A 845 2.22 38.04 12.05
C GLN A 845 1.82 36.61 12.42
N GLU A 846 0.82 36.42 13.28
CA GLU A 846 0.27 35.09 13.63
C GLU A 846 -0.23 34.33 12.39
N SER A 847 -1.04 35.01 11.55
CA SER A 847 -1.59 34.41 10.32
C SER A 847 -0.49 34.04 9.31
N ALA A 848 0.50 34.91 9.12
CA ALA A 848 1.65 34.65 8.25
C ALA A 848 2.53 33.51 8.79
N TYR A 849 2.71 33.45 10.11
CA TYR A 849 3.50 32.43 10.79
C TYR A 849 2.90 31.03 10.56
N VAL A 850 1.59 30.87 10.81
CA VAL A 850 0.88 29.58 10.59
C VAL A 850 1.03 29.12 9.14
N ALA A 851 0.88 30.04 8.19
CA ALA A 851 0.93 29.74 6.77
C ALA A 851 2.36 29.43 6.26
N LEU A 852 3.37 30.18 6.69
CA LEU A 852 4.78 29.96 6.29
C LEU A 852 5.37 28.69 6.89
N ARG A 853 5.03 28.36 8.15
CA ARG A 853 5.62 27.19 8.82
C ARG A 853 5.15 25.87 8.23
N MET A 854 3.99 25.86 7.57
CA MET A 854 3.49 24.70 6.82
C MET A 854 4.40 24.22 5.67
N LEU A 855 5.27 25.08 5.15
CA LEU A 855 6.20 24.71 4.09
C LEU A 855 7.24 23.67 4.55
N ASN A 856 7.42 23.51 5.87
CA ASN A 856 8.38 22.59 6.49
C ASN A 856 9.80 22.76 5.90
N ASP A 857 10.20 24.01 5.69
CA ASP A 857 11.49 24.39 5.10
C ASP A 857 12.41 25.04 6.13
N ILE A 858 13.67 24.63 6.11
CA ILE A 858 14.72 25.10 7.00
C ILE A 858 14.99 26.60 6.78
N ASN A 859 14.87 27.09 5.55
CA ASN A 859 15.26 28.45 5.18
C ASN A 859 14.38 29.54 5.87
N PRO A 860 13.04 29.50 5.79
CA PRO A 860 12.19 30.46 6.51
C PRO A 860 12.20 30.21 8.03
N SER A 861 12.48 28.99 8.50
CA SER A 861 12.44 28.63 9.93
C SER A 861 13.37 29.47 10.80
N TYR A 862 14.53 29.91 10.26
CA TYR A 862 15.42 30.85 10.97
C TYR A 862 14.68 32.13 11.39
N TYR A 863 13.90 32.72 10.48
CA TYR A 863 13.18 33.97 10.71
C TYR A 863 11.96 33.80 11.60
N LEU A 864 11.31 32.63 11.55
CA LEU A 864 10.13 32.30 12.35
C LEU A 864 10.48 32.01 13.82
N SER A 865 11.69 31.49 14.09
CA SER A 865 12.15 31.13 15.44
C SER A 865 12.16 32.29 16.45
N LYS A 866 12.27 33.54 15.96
CA LYS A 866 12.22 34.73 16.81
C LYS A 866 10.80 34.99 17.35
N PHE A 867 9.78 34.72 16.54
CA PHE A 867 8.37 34.86 16.91
C PHE A 867 7.92 33.74 17.85
N GLU A 868 8.35 32.51 17.60
CA GLU A 868 8.10 31.35 18.47
C GLU A 868 8.50 31.60 19.93
N LYS A 869 9.68 32.21 20.15
CA LYS A 869 10.18 32.54 21.50
C LYS A 869 9.36 33.62 22.22
N GLN A 870 8.56 34.39 21.50
CA GLN A 870 7.74 35.48 22.03
C GLN A 870 6.29 35.03 22.29
N THR A 871 5.80 34.01 21.58
CA THR A 871 4.45 33.49 21.71
C THR A 871 4.34 32.42 22.80
N ILE A 872 3.55 32.71 23.85
CA ILE A 872 3.40 31.84 25.02
C ILE A 872 2.44 30.66 24.78
N ASN A 873 1.46 30.80 23.86
CA ASN A 873 0.42 29.78 23.66
C ASN A 873 0.31 29.30 22.20
N LEU A 874 1.04 28.23 21.86
CA LEU A 874 1.01 27.64 20.52
C LEU A 874 -0.27 26.83 20.27
N SER A 875 -0.96 26.33 21.30
CA SER A 875 -2.16 25.51 21.12
C SER A 875 -3.36 26.31 20.61
N ASP A 876 -3.56 27.53 21.10
CA ASP A 876 -4.64 28.41 20.63
C ASP A 876 -4.43 28.82 19.18
N LEU A 877 -3.17 29.02 18.78
CA LEU A 877 -2.79 29.40 17.43
C LEU A 877 -2.91 28.22 16.44
N LEU A 878 -2.64 27.00 16.89
CA LEU A 878 -2.66 25.79 16.06
C LEU A 878 -3.96 24.97 16.19
N HIS A 879 -4.88 25.36 17.08
CA HIS A 879 -6.15 24.70 17.36
C HIS A 879 -6.02 23.18 17.63
N PHE A 880 -5.13 22.80 18.55
CA PHE A 880 -4.95 21.41 18.96
C PHE A 880 -6.20 20.88 19.66
N ASN A 881 -6.88 19.88 19.07
CA ASN A 881 -8.08 19.31 19.68
C ASN A 881 -7.72 18.35 20.82
N SER A 882 -6.51 17.80 20.85
CA SER A 882 -6.06 16.92 21.92
C SER A 882 -6.05 17.62 23.28
N THR A 883 -5.82 18.93 23.30
CA THR A 883 -5.83 19.74 24.54
C THR A 883 -7.24 19.85 25.12
N ILE A 884 -8.27 19.94 24.26
CA ILE A 884 -9.68 19.96 24.66
C ILE A 884 -10.04 18.64 25.37
N PHE A 885 -9.65 17.50 24.80
CA PHE A 885 -9.81 16.19 25.44
C PHE A 885 -9.00 16.07 26.74
N PHE A 886 -7.76 16.56 26.76
CA PHE A 886 -6.90 16.52 27.94
C PHE A 886 -7.50 17.31 29.11
N HIS A 887 -8.00 18.51 28.87
CA HIS A 887 -8.71 19.31 29.88
C HIS A 887 -9.94 18.56 30.40
N TYR A 888 -10.76 18.00 29.50
CA TYR A 888 -11.92 17.20 29.88
C TYR A 888 -11.54 16.01 30.78
N PHE A 889 -10.45 15.31 30.47
CA PHE A 889 -9.97 14.20 31.28
C PHE A 889 -9.34 14.63 32.60
N SER A 890 -8.83 15.86 32.70
CA SER A 890 -8.18 16.36 33.92
C SER A 890 -9.20 16.79 34.97
N ASP A 891 -10.36 17.25 34.52
CA ASP A 891 -11.43 17.77 35.38
C ASP A 891 -12.32 16.66 35.97
N LYS A 892 -12.25 15.44 35.44
CA LYS A 892 -13.16 14.33 35.81
C LYS A 892 -12.40 13.09 36.28
N SER A 893 -13.06 12.29 37.12
CA SER A 893 -12.49 11.05 37.68
C SER A 893 -13.34 9.79 37.42
N SER A 894 -14.61 9.92 37.01
CA SER A 894 -15.49 8.81 36.61
C SER A 894 -16.17 9.04 35.27
N PHE A 895 -16.42 7.97 34.51
CA PHE A 895 -16.96 7.99 33.14
C PHE A 895 -17.98 6.87 33.00
N ASP A 896 -19.10 7.00 33.71
CA ASP A 896 -20.02 5.89 34.01
C ASP A 896 -20.96 5.52 32.83
N SER A 897 -20.85 6.20 31.67
CA SER A 897 -21.74 5.96 30.51
C SER A 897 -21.10 6.06 29.12
N SER A 898 -19.79 6.33 29.01
CA SER A 898 -19.10 6.53 27.74
C SER A 898 -18.29 5.30 27.33
N ASP A 899 -18.26 5.01 26.02
CA ASP A 899 -17.33 4.01 25.51
C ASP A 899 -15.90 4.53 25.67
N ILE A 900 -15.26 4.17 26.79
CA ILE A 900 -13.88 4.59 27.13
C ILE A 900 -12.90 4.16 26.03
N THR A 901 -13.17 3.05 25.35
CA THR A 901 -12.33 2.60 24.24
C THR A 901 -12.37 3.59 23.08
N LEU A 902 -13.58 4.04 22.73
CA LEU A 902 -13.78 5.05 21.70
C LEU A 902 -13.24 6.42 22.14
N LEU A 903 -13.53 6.85 23.37
CA LEU A 903 -13.10 8.14 23.91
C LEU A 903 -11.57 8.26 23.99
N SER A 904 -10.88 7.22 24.47
CA SER A 904 -9.40 7.16 24.45
C SER A 904 -8.85 7.08 23.03
N SER A 905 -9.51 6.37 22.11
CA SER A 905 -9.13 6.35 20.70
C SER A 905 -9.25 7.73 20.04
N MET A 906 -10.29 8.49 20.39
CA MET A 906 -10.51 9.87 19.92
C MET A 906 -9.44 10.83 20.42
N TYR A 907 -9.11 10.77 21.71
CA TYR A 907 -7.99 11.55 22.24
C TYR A 907 -6.68 11.16 21.57
N LEU A 908 -6.37 9.87 21.49
CA LEU A 908 -5.09 9.39 20.97
C LEU A 908 -4.92 9.72 19.47
N ILE A 909 -6.00 9.70 18.67
CA ILE A 909 -5.92 10.09 17.26
C ILE A 909 -5.72 11.59 17.06
N GLU A 910 -6.39 12.43 17.86
CA GLU A 910 -6.17 13.89 17.85
C GLU A 910 -4.78 14.21 18.37
N LEU A 911 -4.35 13.59 19.47
CA LEU A 911 -2.99 13.73 20.02
C LEU A 911 -1.93 13.36 18.98
N SER A 912 -2.09 12.23 18.31
CA SER A 912 -1.16 11.80 17.25
C SER A 912 -1.15 12.78 16.07
N ALA A 913 -2.30 13.37 15.73
CA ALA A 913 -2.39 14.39 14.68
C ALA A 913 -1.71 15.69 15.12
N ASP A 914 -1.96 16.15 16.34
CA ASP A 914 -1.39 17.37 16.92
C ASP A 914 0.13 17.24 17.10
N ILE A 915 0.64 16.05 17.42
CA ILE A 915 2.08 15.76 17.44
C ILE A 915 2.68 15.78 16.04
N GLN A 916 1.97 15.28 15.02
CA GLN A 916 2.44 15.39 13.64
C GLN A 916 2.47 16.85 13.17
N ILE A 917 1.52 17.66 13.63
CA ILE A 917 1.56 19.11 13.44
C ILE A 917 2.83 19.60 14.15
N LEU A 918 2.99 19.42 15.46
CA LEU A 918 4.17 19.84 16.23
C LEU A 918 5.51 19.38 15.67
N GLU A 919 5.66 18.16 15.15
CA GLU A 919 6.89 17.66 14.52
C GLU A 919 7.32 18.57 13.36
N MET A 920 6.35 19.06 12.55
CA MET A 920 6.61 20.06 11.52
C MET A 920 7.09 21.41 12.11
N TYR A 921 6.70 21.74 13.34
CA TYR A 921 7.13 22.97 14.02
C TYR A 921 8.44 22.77 14.83
N MET A 922 8.75 21.57 15.31
CA MET A 922 9.91 21.28 16.17
C MET A 922 11.17 20.86 15.40
N ASN A 923 11.12 20.64 14.08
CA ASN A 923 12.30 20.38 13.25
C ASN A 923 13.24 21.60 13.17
N LYS A 924 13.86 21.94 14.30
CA LYS A 924 15.08 22.72 14.39
C LYS A 924 16.23 21.77 14.10
N ILE A 925 16.98 22.06 13.03
CA ILE A 925 18.37 21.63 12.92
C ILE A 925 18.53 20.10 12.93
N GLN A 926 17.89 19.40 11.99
CA GLN A 926 18.59 18.27 11.39
C GLN A 926 18.84 18.65 9.95
N GLN A 927 20.09 19.04 9.67
CA GLN A 927 20.68 18.69 8.38
C GLN A 927 20.57 17.17 8.32
N LYS A 928 19.43 16.63 7.85
CA LYS A 928 19.50 15.35 7.16
C LYS A 928 20.60 15.58 6.16
N LYS A 929 21.72 14.88 6.30
CA LYS A 929 22.64 14.70 5.18
C LYS A 929 21.78 14.01 4.14
N ILE A 930 21.13 14.81 3.31
CA ILE A 930 20.32 14.34 2.20
C ILE A 930 21.30 13.50 1.41
N SER A 931 20.99 12.22 1.26
CA SER A 931 21.87 11.36 0.49
C SER A 931 21.96 11.94 -0.93
N PRO A 932 23.09 11.83 -1.63
CA PRO A 932 23.21 12.35 -3.00
C PRO A 932 22.09 11.86 -3.93
N LEU A 933 21.57 10.64 -3.69
CA LEU A 933 20.41 10.10 -4.41
C LEU A 933 19.10 10.83 -4.09
N GLU A 934 18.85 11.21 -2.84
CA GLU A 934 17.66 11.99 -2.46
C GLU A 934 17.73 13.43 -2.99
N GLU A 935 18.93 14.00 -3.12
CA GLU A 935 19.16 15.32 -3.74
C GLU A 935 18.89 15.26 -5.25
N LEU A 936 19.37 14.21 -5.92
CA LEU A 936 19.08 13.92 -7.32
C LEU A 936 17.59 13.62 -7.55
N ASP A 937 16.96 12.84 -6.67
CA ASP A 937 15.52 12.55 -6.72
C ASP A 937 14.69 13.82 -6.48
N GLN A 938 15.19 14.77 -5.68
CA GLN A 938 14.58 16.10 -5.50
C GLN A 938 14.64 16.95 -6.75
N LEU A 939 15.78 16.95 -7.46
CA LEU A 939 15.91 17.61 -8.77
C LEU A 939 14.95 17.00 -9.81
N TRP A 940 14.56 15.73 -9.65
CA TRP A 940 13.64 15.01 -10.54
C TRP A 940 12.16 14.95 -10.08
N LYS A 941 11.73 15.72 -9.07
CA LYS A 941 10.41 15.51 -8.41
C LYS A 941 9.18 15.76 -9.29
N ASP A 942 8.65 14.66 -9.86
CA ASP A 942 7.26 14.19 -9.71
C ASP A 942 7.25 12.68 -10.08
N PRO A 943 6.89 11.74 -9.18
CA PRO A 943 6.96 10.30 -9.46
C PRO A 943 6.07 9.83 -10.62
N LEU A 944 5.16 10.69 -11.10
CA LEU A 944 4.26 10.43 -12.22
C LEU A 944 4.47 11.33 -13.45
N LYS A 945 5.41 12.30 -13.45
CA LYS A 945 5.53 13.25 -14.58
C LYS A 945 6.93 13.46 -15.20
N TYR A 946 8.04 13.18 -14.52
CA TYR A 946 9.36 13.65 -15.03
C TYR A 946 10.47 12.61 -15.11
N LYS A 947 10.14 11.31 -15.08
CA LYS A 947 11.18 10.25 -15.16
C LYS A 947 11.90 10.15 -16.51
N GLU A 948 11.49 10.91 -17.53
CA GLU A 948 11.96 10.70 -18.90
C GLU A 948 12.84 11.81 -19.48
N ILE A 949 13.03 12.97 -18.83
CA ILE A 949 13.76 14.13 -19.41
C ILE A 949 15.02 14.49 -18.61
N MET A 950 16.16 14.62 -19.30
CA MET A 950 17.44 15.10 -18.79
C MET A 950 17.57 16.61 -19.03
N THR A 951 17.48 17.40 -17.96
CA THR A 951 17.61 18.87 -18.00
C THR A 951 19.06 19.32 -17.78
N ILE A 952 19.35 20.59 -18.09
CA ILE A 952 20.69 21.18 -17.89
C ILE A 952 21.14 21.16 -16.41
N GLU A 953 20.20 21.32 -15.47
CA GLU A 953 20.47 21.34 -14.03
C GLU A 953 20.84 19.95 -13.51
N VAL A 954 20.09 18.92 -13.94
CA VAL A 954 20.37 17.52 -13.61
C VAL A 954 21.70 17.09 -14.21
N ALA A 955 21.96 17.41 -15.49
CA ALA A 955 23.22 17.08 -16.14
C ALA A 955 24.42 17.74 -15.43
N ASN A 956 24.31 19.01 -15.03
CA ASN A 956 25.35 19.69 -14.26
C ASN A 956 25.58 19.07 -12.88
N TRP A 957 24.52 18.69 -12.17
CA TRP A 957 24.63 18.05 -10.86
C TRP A 957 25.34 16.71 -10.97
N ILE A 958 24.93 15.87 -11.93
CA ILE A 958 25.56 14.57 -12.19
C ILE A 958 27.04 14.77 -12.54
N THR A 959 27.37 15.70 -13.42
CA THR A 959 28.77 15.97 -13.83
C THR A 959 29.63 16.33 -12.62
N LYS A 960 29.17 17.25 -11.77
CA LYS A 960 29.88 17.61 -10.54
C LYS A 960 30.02 16.44 -9.57
N TYR A 961 29.00 15.58 -9.47
CA TYR A 961 29.06 14.39 -8.62
C TYR A 961 30.09 13.37 -9.13
N LEU A 962 30.14 13.16 -10.45
CA LEU A 962 31.10 12.27 -11.10
C LEU A 962 32.55 12.76 -10.90
N GLU A 963 32.79 14.08 -10.90
CA GLU A 963 34.10 14.68 -10.61
C GLU A 963 34.58 14.43 -9.17
N LEU A 964 33.65 14.37 -8.20
CA LEU A 964 33.98 14.16 -6.77
C LEU A 964 34.44 12.72 -6.45
N SER A 965 34.41 11.79 -7.41
CA SER A 965 34.95 10.41 -7.30
C SER A 965 34.36 9.54 -6.17
N ASN A 966 33.19 9.88 -5.63
CA ASN A 966 32.51 9.07 -4.61
C ASN A 966 31.72 7.92 -5.26
N ARG A 967 32.11 6.67 -4.99
CA ARG A 967 31.59 5.48 -5.69
C ARG A 967 30.38 4.82 -5.06
N GLU A 968 30.01 5.21 -3.85
CA GLU A 968 28.98 4.54 -3.05
C GLU A 968 27.58 4.58 -3.70
N TYR A 969 27.29 5.59 -4.52
CA TYR A 969 25.95 5.84 -5.08
C TYR A 969 25.85 5.76 -6.61
N ILE A 970 26.93 5.39 -7.30
CA ILE A 970 27.01 5.39 -8.78
C ILE A 970 25.93 4.51 -9.42
N ASP A 971 25.73 3.28 -8.92
CA ASP A 971 24.73 2.36 -9.48
C ASP A 971 23.30 2.92 -9.39
N GLY A 972 22.99 3.60 -8.28
CA GLY A 972 21.70 4.25 -8.09
C GLY A 972 21.48 5.43 -9.03
N ILE A 973 22.53 6.17 -9.39
CA ILE A 973 22.49 7.25 -10.38
C ILE A 973 22.33 6.65 -11.78
N ILE A 974 23.07 5.58 -12.12
CA ILE A 974 22.96 4.86 -13.41
C ILE A 974 21.53 4.39 -13.64
N GLU A 975 20.88 3.78 -12.63
CA GLU A 975 19.50 3.32 -12.72
C GLU A 975 18.54 4.46 -13.09
N ARG A 976 18.72 5.63 -12.51
CA ARG A 976 17.84 6.79 -12.78
C ARG A 976 18.12 7.42 -14.14
N VAL A 977 19.39 7.60 -14.51
CA VAL A 977 19.77 8.08 -15.85
C VAL A 977 19.28 7.10 -16.93
N SER A 978 19.26 5.79 -16.67
CA SER A 978 18.73 4.79 -17.59
C SER A 978 17.21 4.88 -17.81
N SER A 979 16.48 5.63 -16.98
CA SER A 979 15.06 5.94 -17.23
C SER A 979 14.84 7.18 -18.09
N CYS A 980 15.87 8.04 -18.26
CA CYS A 980 15.80 9.24 -19.10
C CYS A 980 15.88 8.86 -20.60
N CYS A 981 14.83 9.23 -21.35
CA CYS A 981 14.71 8.95 -22.77
C CYS A 981 14.80 10.23 -23.63
N ILE A 982 14.66 11.42 -23.05
CA ILE A 982 14.66 12.72 -23.72
C ILE A 982 15.75 13.58 -23.07
N VAL A 983 16.49 14.35 -23.87
CA VAL A 983 17.54 15.28 -23.41
C VAL A 983 17.19 16.67 -23.92
N GLU A 984 17.19 17.67 -23.05
CA GLU A 984 16.99 19.08 -23.46
C GLU A 984 18.16 19.57 -24.31
N GLU A 985 17.89 20.45 -25.28
CA GLU A 985 18.92 20.96 -26.18
C GLU A 985 20.10 21.61 -25.42
N THR A 986 19.79 22.30 -24.34
CA THR A 986 20.76 22.99 -23.47
C THR A 986 21.60 22.04 -22.61
N ALA A 987 21.20 20.77 -22.45
CA ALA A 987 21.92 19.77 -21.68
C ALA A 987 22.92 18.96 -22.51
N TYR A 988 22.81 18.97 -23.85
CA TYR A 988 23.67 18.19 -24.74
C TYR A 988 25.16 18.52 -24.58
N GLU A 989 25.51 19.80 -24.43
CA GLU A 989 26.91 20.23 -24.29
C GLU A 989 27.56 19.62 -23.04
N ILE A 990 26.83 19.53 -21.93
CA ILE A 990 27.31 18.94 -20.67
C ILE A 990 27.41 17.43 -20.80
N ILE A 991 26.37 16.77 -21.31
CA ILE A 991 26.36 15.31 -21.48
C ILE A 991 27.49 14.86 -22.43
N HIS A 992 27.81 15.65 -23.45
CA HIS A 992 28.91 15.37 -24.36
C HIS A 992 30.25 15.20 -23.64
N THR A 993 30.46 15.90 -22.51
CA THR A 993 31.70 15.79 -21.71
C THR A 993 31.86 14.40 -21.05
N TRP A 994 30.77 13.66 -20.82
CA TRP A 994 30.81 12.36 -20.16
C TRP A 994 31.48 11.25 -20.99
N ARG A 995 31.75 11.50 -22.28
CA ARG A 995 32.49 10.57 -23.16
C ARG A 995 33.87 10.22 -22.62
N VAL A 996 34.50 11.11 -21.85
CA VAL A 996 35.83 10.91 -21.26
C VAL A 996 35.86 9.68 -20.32
N TYR A 997 34.73 9.31 -19.73
CA TYR A 997 34.63 8.18 -18.80
C TYR A 997 34.69 6.78 -19.47
N ARG A 998 34.96 6.68 -20.78
CA ARG A 998 35.04 5.40 -21.54
C ARG A 998 35.99 4.38 -20.90
N THR A 999 37.12 4.83 -20.34
CA THR A 999 38.16 3.93 -19.79
C THR A 999 37.91 3.52 -18.35
N ASP A 1000 37.01 4.19 -17.64
CA ASP A 1000 36.66 3.88 -16.25
C ASP A 1000 35.56 2.80 -16.24
N LYS A 1001 35.81 1.69 -15.54
CA LYS A 1001 34.87 0.56 -15.50
C LYS A 1001 33.55 0.90 -14.83
N ASP A 1002 33.56 1.76 -13.82
CA ASP A 1002 32.37 2.08 -13.01
C ASP A 1002 31.55 3.20 -13.66
N LEU A 1003 32.21 4.11 -14.39
CA LEU A 1003 31.57 5.26 -15.05
C LEU A 1003 31.31 5.06 -16.55
N LYS A 1004 31.68 3.89 -17.09
CA LYS A 1004 31.55 3.55 -18.52
C LYS A 1004 30.13 3.76 -19.06
N PHE A 1005 29.12 3.57 -18.21
CA PHE A 1005 27.71 3.79 -18.56
C PHE A 1005 27.45 5.22 -19.06
N PHE A 1006 28.01 6.24 -18.41
CA PHE A 1006 27.77 7.65 -18.78
C PHE A 1006 28.38 7.99 -20.14
N ALA A 1007 29.52 7.39 -20.48
CA ALA A 1007 30.11 7.51 -21.81
C ALA A 1007 29.23 6.86 -22.89
N TYR A 1008 28.63 5.71 -22.60
CA TYR A 1008 27.68 5.04 -23.50
C TYR A 1008 26.39 5.84 -23.66
N TYR A 1009 25.85 6.38 -22.56
CA TYR A 1009 24.67 7.24 -22.59
C TYR A 1009 24.93 8.50 -23.42
N ALA A 1010 26.05 9.19 -23.22
CA ALA A 1010 26.41 10.38 -24.00
C ALA A 1010 26.52 10.11 -25.51
N VAL A 1011 27.07 8.95 -25.89
CA VAL A 1011 27.20 8.55 -27.30
C VAL A 1011 25.84 8.25 -27.95
N LEU A 1012 24.85 7.76 -27.20
CA LEU A 1012 23.50 7.53 -27.73
C LEU A 1012 22.79 8.84 -28.13
N PHE A 1013 23.04 9.92 -27.38
CA PHE A 1013 22.38 11.21 -27.57
C PHE A 1013 23.19 12.19 -28.44
N CYS A 1014 24.52 12.11 -28.42
CA CYS A 1014 25.43 12.92 -29.24
C CYS A 1014 26.23 11.98 -30.16
N ILE A 1015 25.79 11.72 -31.40
CA ILE A 1015 26.50 10.80 -32.34
C ILE A 1015 27.39 11.60 -33.31
N GLU A 1016 28.67 11.21 -33.39
CA GLU A 1016 29.63 11.68 -34.41
C GLU A 1016 30.34 10.49 -35.08
N ASP A 1017 31.10 10.72 -36.15
CA ASP A 1017 31.74 9.65 -36.94
C ASP A 1017 32.74 8.79 -36.14
N ASN A 1018 33.33 9.33 -35.06
CA ASN A 1018 34.23 8.60 -34.14
C ASN A 1018 33.50 7.81 -33.03
N SER A 1019 32.16 7.85 -32.98
CA SER A 1019 31.36 7.18 -31.94
C SER A 1019 31.17 5.67 -32.16
N ILE A 1020 31.56 5.16 -33.34
CA ILE A 1020 31.32 3.77 -33.77
C ILE A 1020 32.05 2.74 -32.90
N GLU A 1021 33.26 3.04 -32.43
CA GLU A 1021 34.02 2.13 -31.56
C GLU A 1021 33.38 1.96 -30.17
N ILE A 1022 32.86 3.05 -29.60
CA ILE A 1022 32.20 3.02 -28.28
C ILE A 1022 30.87 2.26 -28.38
N LEU A 1023 30.12 2.46 -29.48
CA LEU A 1023 28.93 1.67 -29.79
C LEU A 1023 29.26 0.18 -29.93
N ASN A 1024 30.38 -0.17 -30.55
CA ASN A 1024 30.84 -1.57 -30.66
C ASN A 1024 31.13 -2.22 -29.30
N GLU A 1025 31.82 -1.52 -28.40
CA GLU A 1025 32.08 -2.01 -27.04
C GLU A 1025 30.80 -2.14 -26.21
N MET A 1026 29.81 -1.28 -26.43
CA MET A 1026 28.54 -1.31 -25.72
C MET A 1026 27.76 -2.62 -25.97
N PHE A 1027 27.73 -3.14 -27.21
CA PHE A 1027 26.97 -4.34 -27.56
C PHE A 1027 27.61 -5.67 -27.16
N ASP A 1028 28.86 -5.67 -26.68
CA ASP A 1028 29.59 -6.87 -26.26
C ASP A 1028 29.71 -6.99 -24.71
N THR A 1029 29.11 -6.08 -23.93
CA THR A 1029 29.20 -6.03 -22.45
C THR A 1029 27.86 -6.25 -21.72
N HIS A 1030 27.88 -6.71 -20.45
CA HIS A 1030 26.69 -6.92 -19.60
C HIS A 1030 25.87 -5.63 -19.35
N ASN A 1031 26.46 -4.44 -19.55
CA ASN A 1031 25.80 -3.13 -19.41
C ASN A 1031 24.71 -2.86 -20.48
N TYR A 1032 24.64 -3.68 -21.53
CA TYR A 1032 23.56 -3.65 -22.52
C TYR A 1032 22.16 -3.82 -21.91
N LEU A 1033 22.04 -4.58 -20.80
CA LEU A 1033 20.76 -4.82 -20.12
C LEU A 1033 20.12 -3.54 -19.57
N HIS A 1034 20.93 -2.59 -19.07
CA HIS A 1034 20.43 -1.32 -18.52
C HIS A 1034 20.00 -0.32 -19.61
N LEU A 1035 20.71 -0.28 -20.74
CA LEU A 1035 20.39 0.62 -21.86
C LEU A 1035 19.33 0.05 -22.83
N LYS A 1036 19.02 -1.25 -22.72
CA LYS A 1036 17.99 -1.91 -23.54
C LYS A 1036 16.62 -1.24 -23.40
N ASN A 1037 16.28 -0.75 -22.21
CA ASN A 1037 15.02 -0.04 -21.96
C ASN A 1037 14.99 1.34 -22.64
N VAL A 1038 16.08 2.12 -22.58
CA VAL A 1038 16.20 3.40 -23.29
C VAL A 1038 16.04 3.21 -24.79
N ILE A 1039 16.74 2.23 -25.37
CA ILE A 1039 16.68 1.92 -26.81
C ILE A 1039 15.28 1.42 -27.21
N LYS A 1040 14.64 0.60 -26.37
CA LYS A 1040 13.27 0.11 -26.61
C LYS A 1040 12.24 1.25 -26.59
N ASN A 1041 12.31 2.13 -25.58
CA ASN A 1041 11.41 3.27 -25.46
C ASN A 1041 11.61 4.28 -26.61
N TRP A 1042 12.85 4.48 -27.06
CA TRP A 1042 13.17 5.27 -28.27
C TRP A 1042 12.51 4.73 -29.55
N LEU A 1043 12.39 3.41 -29.68
CA LEU A 1043 11.73 2.79 -30.84
C LEU A 1043 10.20 2.94 -30.79
N GLU A 1044 9.63 3.18 -29.60
CA GLU A 1044 8.19 3.36 -29.39
C GLU A 1044 7.76 4.85 -29.48
N LEU A 1045 8.68 5.81 -29.32
CA LEU A 1045 8.45 7.26 -29.41
C LEU A 1045 8.65 7.80 -30.84
N GLU A 1046 7.60 7.80 -31.68
CA GLU A 1046 7.67 8.25 -33.09
C GLU A 1046 7.74 9.79 -33.32
N SER A 1047 7.88 10.63 -32.29
CA SER A 1047 7.48 12.05 -32.36
C SER A 1047 8.58 13.11 -32.55
N CYS A 1048 9.89 12.80 -32.54
CA CYS A 1048 10.94 13.84 -32.59
C CYS A 1048 11.89 13.70 -33.83
N GLU A 1049 11.97 14.72 -34.70
CA GLU A 1049 12.67 14.64 -36.00
C GLU A 1049 14.21 14.50 -35.89
N HIS A 1050 14.85 15.14 -34.90
CA HIS A 1050 16.30 15.01 -34.70
C HIS A 1050 16.71 13.61 -34.22
N GLN A 1051 15.89 12.97 -33.38
CA GLN A 1051 16.12 11.61 -32.89
C GLN A 1051 15.87 10.55 -33.97
N LYS A 1052 14.97 10.79 -34.93
CA LYS A 1052 14.73 9.91 -36.11
C LYS A 1052 15.99 9.69 -36.95
N PHE A 1053 16.87 10.69 -37.07
CA PHE A 1053 18.11 10.58 -37.85
C PHE A 1053 19.13 9.64 -37.18
N ASN A 1054 19.30 9.76 -35.86
CA ASN A 1054 20.20 8.92 -35.07
C ASN A 1054 19.69 7.48 -34.94
N ILE A 1055 18.37 7.28 -34.76
CA ILE A 1055 17.74 5.96 -34.76
C ILE A 1055 17.94 5.24 -36.10
N LYS A 1056 17.79 5.93 -37.24
CA LYS A 1056 18.05 5.32 -38.56
C LYS A 1056 19.51 4.89 -38.74
N LYS A 1057 20.48 5.67 -38.28
CA LYS A 1057 21.92 5.29 -38.31
C LYS A 1057 22.20 4.07 -37.42
N ILE A 1058 21.64 4.02 -36.22
CA ILE A 1058 21.80 2.89 -35.29
C ILE A 1058 21.12 1.62 -35.81
N ILE A 1059 19.88 1.71 -36.33
CA ILE A 1059 19.16 0.57 -36.92
C ILE A 1059 19.90 0.05 -38.16
N HIS A 1060 20.36 0.94 -39.05
CA HIS A 1060 21.15 0.55 -40.21
C HIS A 1060 22.40 -0.24 -39.80
N TYR A 1061 23.05 0.17 -38.70
CA TYR A 1061 24.21 -0.52 -38.12
C TYR A 1061 23.89 -1.87 -37.47
N ILE A 1062 22.83 -1.96 -36.66
CA ILE A 1062 22.38 -3.23 -36.04
C ILE A 1062 22.03 -4.26 -37.12
N VAL A 1063 21.35 -3.82 -38.19
CA VAL A 1063 21.00 -4.67 -39.33
C VAL A 1063 22.24 -5.15 -40.06
N THR A 1064 23.24 -4.29 -40.29
CA THR A 1064 24.51 -4.70 -40.94
C THR A 1064 25.33 -5.66 -40.07
N GLN A 1065 25.42 -5.44 -38.76
CA GLN A 1065 26.14 -6.33 -37.83
C GLN A 1065 25.46 -7.70 -37.67
N GLN A 1066 24.12 -7.75 -37.56
CA GLN A 1066 23.39 -9.03 -37.52
C GLN A 1066 23.54 -9.82 -38.84
N PHE A 1067 23.58 -9.12 -39.98
CA PHE A 1067 23.85 -9.71 -41.29
C PHE A 1067 25.27 -10.31 -41.36
N PHE A 1068 26.28 -9.59 -40.86
CA PHE A 1068 27.66 -10.09 -40.78
C PHE A 1068 27.82 -11.29 -39.82
N ARG A 1069 27.17 -11.27 -38.64
CA ARG A 1069 27.22 -12.39 -37.67
C ARG A 1069 26.54 -13.65 -38.23
N ARG A 1070 25.42 -13.53 -38.96
CA ARG A 1070 24.76 -14.65 -39.67
C ARG A 1070 25.65 -15.24 -40.77
N ASN A 1071 26.26 -14.40 -41.60
CA ASN A 1071 27.15 -14.86 -42.66
C ASN A 1071 28.42 -15.54 -42.13
N LYS A 1072 28.99 -15.06 -41.02
CA LYS A 1072 30.17 -15.68 -40.37
C LYS A 1072 29.85 -17.06 -39.77
N LYS A 1073 28.65 -17.26 -39.22
CA LYS A 1073 28.15 -18.58 -38.76
C LYS A 1073 27.93 -19.54 -39.93
N GLN A 1074 27.31 -19.08 -41.02
CA GLN A 1074 27.14 -19.89 -42.23
C GLN A 1074 28.49 -20.28 -42.86
N LEU A 1075 29.45 -19.37 -42.94
CA LEU A 1075 30.83 -19.66 -43.41
C LEU A 1075 31.56 -20.67 -42.51
N ARG A 1076 31.35 -20.63 -41.19
CA ARG A 1076 31.91 -21.63 -40.26
C ARG A 1076 31.24 -23.00 -40.41
N GLN A 1077 29.93 -23.03 -40.66
CA GLN A 1077 29.20 -24.27 -40.96
C GLN A 1077 29.63 -24.86 -42.31
N LYS A 1078 29.81 -24.03 -43.35
CA LYS A 1078 30.35 -24.43 -44.65
C LYS A 1078 31.78 -24.95 -44.56
N LYS A 1079 32.64 -24.31 -43.75
CA LYS A 1079 34.00 -24.83 -43.49
C LYS A 1079 33.99 -26.16 -42.72
N LYS A 1080 33.05 -26.36 -41.79
CA LYS A 1080 32.87 -27.64 -41.09
C LYS A 1080 32.31 -28.74 -42.00
N SER A 1081 31.40 -28.42 -42.91
CA SER A 1081 30.89 -29.39 -43.90
C SER A 1081 31.94 -29.77 -44.94
N ILE A 1082 32.77 -28.82 -45.39
CA ILE A 1082 33.90 -29.08 -46.30
C ILE A 1082 35.01 -29.89 -45.61
N LYS A 1083 35.20 -29.74 -44.29
CA LYS A 1083 36.13 -30.58 -43.52
C LYS A 1083 35.60 -32.02 -43.39
N LYS A 1084 34.31 -32.19 -43.09
CA LYS A 1084 33.66 -33.51 -43.05
C LYS A 1084 33.62 -34.23 -44.39
N SER A 1085 33.52 -33.51 -45.51
CA SER A 1085 33.54 -34.11 -46.85
C SER A 1085 34.95 -34.43 -47.38
N LYS A 1086 36.01 -34.10 -46.63
CA LYS A 1086 37.39 -34.52 -46.91
C LYS A 1086 37.85 -35.67 -46.01
N GLU A 1087 37.02 -36.07 -45.05
CA GLU A 1087 37.24 -37.19 -44.12
C GLU A 1087 36.33 -38.40 -44.43
N ILE A 1088 35.63 -38.35 -45.57
CA ILE A 1088 34.95 -39.47 -46.26
C ILE A 1088 35.66 -39.61 -47.60
#